data_AF-A9AZV8-F1
#
_entry.id   AF-A9AZV8-F1
#
_cell.length_a   1.000
_cell.length_b   1.000
_cell.length_c   1.000
_cell.angle_alpha   90.00
_cell.angle_beta   90.00
_cell.angle_gamma   90.00
#
_symmetry.space_group_name_H-M   'P 1'
#
loop_
_entity.id
_entity.type
_entity.pdbx_description
1 polymer ?
#
loop_
_entity_poly.entity_id
_entity_poly.type
_entity_poly.pdbx_seq_one_letter_code
_entity_poly.pdbx_strand_id
1 'polypeptide(L)'
;MRERYRFVEQLGKGGFATVWLAYDQQIGGLCAVKQSIAAESEVVEMLEAEATILAGLAHPSLPRIRDHFVHEGRACVVMDYIEGVDLSVLLATEHDGIAPKRVVEWAQQLCTAVQYIHTLPQPVLHRDIKPSNIKLTPDGRLVLIDFGIARDLKVSSLGLRRAVTAGYSPPEQYRGQTDARSDIYALTATIYALLTGRAPLAAPARLIGESLPAPSALRPSLPSALDQPLLRGLAIEPEARQQSAGQLALELMTAWRSVQPASPKLPNIRTKPLIQARTWRHWLGLGLVGSLSLGGFSATIWSLLNQQNAAEASPNWQTYFPALLNNSATSAPLLTPTPAPTSTPAPTATPAPTSTIQPLIAGLTGYFFVGMREEDGDYQIYRIPAMGGEPQQLTTLGSNYGGVVSPDGRQIAFTSERDGREQVYVMKVDGSDQRRVTNDPGRCEYPSWSPDGKQLAYAHRRLDDLKENSSTIYIQALDQTEGQQLTKMWGTMPTWGQQGIVFTSRDIVENIEQLGLAIIQPDGSGLKIINPTRDRDEHYAEWSPDGKSIAYVAGDSQRTITRQIWVMNADGSNPHPLTKGLGGVTQPRWSPDGKWIVFLAKWGMPDDLQNNRPRFNVWVVSTEGGPAKPFTISEANKFGLGWGPR
;
A
#
# COMPACT_ATOMS: atom_id res chain seq x y z
N MET A 1 22.78 -13.94 27.90
CA MET A 1 22.70 -12.50 27.56
C MET A 1 24.12 -11.97 27.51
N ARG A 2 24.54 -11.13 26.55
CA ARG A 2 25.61 -10.18 26.89
C ARG A 2 24.96 -9.30 27.96
N GLU A 3 25.45 -9.34 29.19
CA GLU A 3 24.89 -8.63 30.35
C GLU A 3 24.80 -7.10 30.15
N ARG A 4 25.26 -6.59 29.00
CA ARG A 4 25.28 -5.19 28.61
C ARG A 4 23.91 -4.60 28.22
N TYR A 5 23.04 -5.29 27.49
CA TYR A 5 21.78 -4.70 27.02
C TYR A 5 20.58 -5.33 27.72
N ARG A 6 19.82 -4.52 28.47
CA ARG A 6 18.58 -4.97 29.11
C ARG A 6 17.38 -4.46 28.34
N PHE A 7 16.64 -5.37 27.72
CA PHE A 7 15.37 -5.06 27.07
C PHE A 7 14.36 -4.53 28.08
N VAL A 8 13.70 -3.42 27.73
CA VAL A 8 12.71 -2.73 28.55
C VAL A 8 11.32 -2.96 27.98
N GLU A 9 11.15 -2.68 26.69
CA GLU A 9 9.85 -2.66 26.01
C GLU A 9 10.03 -2.97 24.53
N GLN A 10 9.02 -3.57 23.89
CA GLN A 10 8.99 -3.71 22.45
C GLN A 10 8.43 -2.42 21.81
N LEU A 11 9.24 -1.72 21.02
CA LEU A 11 8.83 -0.49 20.34
C LEU A 11 8.04 -0.76 19.06
N GLY A 12 8.30 -1.90 18.40
CA GLY A 12 7.60 -2.28 17.18
C GLY A 12 8.04 -3.62 16.63
N LYS A 13 7.18 -4.27 15.84
CA LYS A 13 7.47 -5.53 15.16
C LYS A 13 7.02 -5.45 13.71
N GLY A 14 7.97 -5.49 12.77
CA GLY A 14 7.70 -5.54 11.34
C GLY A 14 7.96 -6.92 10.74
N GLY A 15 7.68 -7.11 9.46
CA GLY A 15 7.84 -8.41 8.78
C GLY A 15 9.26 -9.03 8.74
N PHE A 16 10.31 -8.28 9.09
CA PHE A 16 11.71 -8.73 9.01
C PHE A 16 12.50 -8.61 10.31
N ALA A 17 12.07 -7.75 11.24
CA ALA A 17 12.77 -7.49 12.49
C ALA A 17 11.79 -7.00 13.58
N THR A 18 12.16 -7.24 14.83
CA THR A 18 11.52 -6.66 16.02
C THR A 18 12.44 -5.60 16.60
N VAL A 19 11.91 -4.42 16.89
CA VAL A 19 12.64 -3.31 17.50
C VAL A 19 12.25 -3.21 18.97
N TRP A 20 13.26 -3.23 19.83
CA TRP A 20 13.11 -3.15 21.27
C TRP A 20 13.77 -1.89 21.81
N LEU A 21 13.16 -1.27 22.81
CA LEU A 21 13.83 -0.36 23.71
C LEU A 21 14.70 -1.17 24.66
N ALA A 22 15.98 -0.82 24.78
CA ALA A 22 16.89 -1.43 25.73
C ALA A 22 17.67 -0.36 26.49
N TYR A 23 18.17 -0.73 27.65
CA TYR A 23 19.10 0.07 28.44
C TYR A 23 20.51 -0.52 28.30
N ASP A 24 21.46 0.28 27.83
CA ASP A 24 22.89 -0.09 27.82
C ASP A 24 23.44 0.07 29.24
N GLN A 25 23.69 -1.05 29.91
CA GLN A 25 24.17 -1.09 31.30
C GLN A 25 25.63 -0.64 31.45
N GLN A 26 26.41 -0.63 30.37
CA GLN A 26 27.84 -0.30 30.43
C GLN A 26 28.08 1.20 30.21
N ILE A 27 27.44 1.79 29.20
CA ILE A 27 27.57 3.22 28.88
C ILE A 27 26.54 4.06 29.64
N GLY A 28 25.40 3.46 30.01
CA GLY A 28 24.27 4.14 30.63
C GLY A 28 23.41 4.86 29.59
N GLY A 29 22.11 4.57 29.59
CA GLY A 29 21.12 5.25 28.75
C GLY A 29 20.31 4.32 27.85
N LEU A 30 19.26 4.86 27.25
CA LEU A 30 18.36 4.14 26.36
C LEU A 30 18.96 4.00 24.95
N CYS A 31 18.71 2.86 24.34
CA CYS A 31 19.03 2.54 22.95
C CYS A 31 17.90 1.73 22.32
N ALA A 32 17.82 1.75 20.99
CA ALA A 32 16.94 0.88 20.23
C ALA A 32 17.75 -0.33 19.72
N VAL A 33 17.20 -1.53 19.88
CA VAL A 33 17.81 -2.79 19.42
C VAL A 33 16.89 -3.41 18.39
N LYS A 34 17.35 -3.46 17.14
CA LYS A 34 16.64 -4.10 16.03
C LYS A 34 17.15 -5.53 15.88
N GLN A 35 16.28 -6.51 16.13
CA GLN A 35 16.59 -7.93 16.09
C GLN A 35 15.90 -8.60 14.90
N SER A 36 16.63 -9.38 14.09
CA SER A 36 16.06 -10.14 12.97
C SER A 36 15.05 -11.20 13.44
N ILE A 37 14.03 -11.47 12.63
CA ILE A 37 13.06 -12.54 12.94
C ILE A 37 13.65 -13.91 12.58
N ALA A 38 14.26 -14.01 11.40
CA ALA A 38 14.92 -15.21 10.92
C ALA A 38 16.30 -15.37 11.57
N ALA A 39 16.66 -16.62 11.86
CA ALA A 39 17.95 -17.03 12.41
C ALA A 39 18.84 -17.70 11.33
N GLU A 40 18.57 -17.42 10.06
CA GLU A 40 19.29 -17.99 8.91
C GLU A 40 20.64 -17.30 8.73
N SER A 41 21.71 -18.07 8.53
CA SER A 41 23.09 -17.57 8.46
C SER A 41 23.29 -16.49 7.39
N GLU A 42 22.68 -16.65 6.21
CA GLU A 42 22.75 -15.68 5.10
C GLU A 42 22.12 -14.33 5.46
N VAL A 43 21.00 -14.34 6.19
CA VAL A 43 20.31 -13.12 6.65
C VAL A 43 21.13 -12.42 7.74
N VAL A 44 21.75 -13.20 8.62
CA VAL A 44 22.59 -12.67 9.70
C VAL A 44 23.84 -11.99 9.15
N GLU A 45 24.60 -12.67 8.27
CA GLU A 45 25.84 -12.14 7.68
C GLU A 45 25.60 -10.83 6.90
N MET A 46 24.49 -10.74 6.16
CA MET A 46 24.13 -9.54 5.41
C MET A 46 23.75 -8.37 6.34
N LEU A 47 22.96 -8.64 7.40
CA LEU A 47 22.59 -7.62 8.39
C LEU A 47 23.81 -7.08 9.14
N GLU A 48 24.80 -7.93 9.42
CA GLU A 48 26.06 -7.53 10.05
C GLU A 48 26.93 -6.69 9.10
N ALA A 49 27.04 -7.10 7.82
CA ALA A 49 27.76 -6.34 6.81
C ALA A 49 27.18 -4.93 6.63
N GLU A 50 25.85 -4.82 6.59
CA GLU A 50 25.18 -3.52 6.45
C GLU A 50 25.24 -2.70 7.75
N ALA A 51 25.10 -3.31 8.92
CA ALA A 51 25.31 -2.63 10.21
C ALA A 51 26.73 -2.05 10.32
N THR A 52 27.72 -2.73 9.76
CA THR A 52 29.10 -2.25 9.68
C THR A 52 29.23 -1.01 8.80
N ILE A 53 28.60 -1.00 7.62
CA ILE A 53 28.57 0.18 6.72
C ILE A 53 27.87 1.36 7.40
N LEU A 54 26.73 1.09 8.05
CA LEU A 54 25.91 2.10 8.69
C LEU A 54 26.51 2.64 10.01
N ALA A 55 27.41 1.89 10.67
CA ALA A 55 28.14 2.34 11.86
C ALA A 55 29.08 3.54 11.59
N GLY A 56 29.53 3.72 10.35
CA GLY A 56 30.34 4.86 9.94
C GLY A 56 29.55 6.16 9.71
N LEU A 57 28.22 6.13 9.80
CA LEU A 57 27.39 7.30 9.50
C LEU A 57 27.42 8.33 10.63
N ALA A 58 27.70 9.58 10.26
CA ALA A 58 27.71 10.72 11.17
C ALA A 58 26.88 11.87 10.58
N HIS A 59 25.59 11.86 10.86
CA HIS A 59 24.67 12.92 10.41
C HIS A 59 23.58 13.19 11.47
N PRO A 60 23.22 14.45 11.76
CA PRO A 60 22.26 14.79 12.82
C PRO A 60 20.82 14.28 12.58
N SER A 61 20.48 13.99 11.32
CA SER A 61 19.18 13.44 10.90
C SER A 61 19.21 11.95 10.59
N LEU A 62 20.25 11.23 11.03
CA LEU A 62 20.34 9.77 10.95
C LEU A 62 20.71 9.21 12.34
N PRO A 63 20.15 8.06 12.76
CA PRO A 63 20.53 7.44 14.01
C PRO A 63 21.96 6.90 13.92
N ARG A 64 22.73 7.02 15.01
CA ARG A 64 24.04 6.36 15.09
C ARG A 64 23.86 4.90 15.45
N ILE A 65 24.56 4.02 14.74
CA ILE A 65 24.69 2.62 15.15
C ILE A 65 25.85 2.53 16.13
N ARG A 66 25.58 1.95 17.30
CA ARG A 66 26.51 1.84 18.42
C ARG A 66 27.21 0.49 18.47
N ASP A 67 26.50 -0.57 18.07
CA ASP A 67 26.95 -1.95 18.21
C ASP A 67 26.13 -2.87 17.28
N HIS A 68 26.66 -4.04 16.96
CA HIS A 68 25.90 -5.13 16.33
C HIS A 68 26.43 -6.48 16.83
N PHE A 69 25.55 -7.47 16.94
CA PHE A 69 25.91 -8.82 17.43
C PHE A 69 24.84 -9.85 17.07
N VAL A 70 25.20 -11.14 17.15
CA VAL A 70 24.24 -12.25 17.04
C VAL A 70 23.76 -12.70 18.42
N HIS A 71 22.46 -12.89 18.59
CA HIS A 71 21.84 -13.46 19.80
C HIS A 71 20.77 -14.47 19.41
N GLU A 72 20.92 -15.72 19.90
CA GLU A 72 20.02 -16.85 19.58
C GLU A 72 19.89 -17.08 18.06
N GLY A 73 21.02 -16.96 17.35
CA GLY A 73 21.06 -17.09 15.89
C GLY A 73 20.46 -15.91 15.12
N ARG A 74 20.00 -14.84 15.80
CA ARG A 74 19.41 -13.64 15.17
C ARG A 74 20.37 -12.46 15.24
N ALA A 75 20.48 -11.71 14.14
CA ALA A 75 21.27 -10.48 14.11
C ALA A 75 20.57 -9.38 14.91
N CYS A 76 21.33 -8.67 15.74
CA CYS A 76 20.89 -7.56 16.56
C CYS A 76 21.73 -6.34 16.21
N VAL A 77 21.08 -5.23 15.85
CA VAL A 77 21.71 -3.94 15.57
C VAL A 77 21.27 -2.94 16.63
N VAL A 78 22.23 -2.37 17.36
CA VAL A 78 21.98 -1.39 18.43
C VAL A 78 22.20 0.01 17.88
N MET A 79 21.21 0.87 18.06
CA MET A 79 21.23 2.25 17.57
C MET A 79 20.71 3.23 18.62
N ASP A 80 20.93 4.52 18.37
CA ASP A 80 20.35 5.58 19.18
C ASP A 80 18.83 5.41 19.30
N TYR A 81 18.31 5.46 20.54
CA TYR A 81 16.87 5.63 20.74
C TYR A 81 16.52 7.10 20.45
N ILE A 82 15.62 7.29 19.50
CA ILE A 82 15.17 8.63 19.09
C ILE A 82 13.80 8.89 19.72
N GLU A 83 13.76 9.77 20.70
CA GLU A 83 12.53 10.27 21.30
C GLU A 83 11.81 11.20 20.31
N GLY A 84 10.49 11.07 20.20
CA GLY A 84 9.69 11.90 19.30
C GLY A 84 8.53 11.15 18.64
N VAL A 85 7.76 11.91 17.87
CA VAL A 85 6.55 11.45 17.19
C VAL A 85 6.86 11.15 15.72
N ASP A 86 6.33 10.06 15.19
CA ASP A 86 6.50 9.71 13.78
C ASP A 86 5.69 10.67 12.92
N LEU A 87 6.22 11.07 11.76
CA LEU A 87 5.51 11.98 10.86
C LEU A 87 4.18 11.39 10.35
N SER A 88 4.02 10.06 10.35
CA SER A 88 2.74 9.41 10.04
C SER A 88 1.64 9.73 11.07
N VAL A 89 1.99 9.87 12.35
CA VAL A 89 1.03 10.26 13.40
C VAL A 89 0.61 11.71 13.19
N LEU A 90 1.58 12.60 12.88
CA LEU A 90 1.27 14.00 12.57
C LEU A 90 0.39 14.13 11.32
N LEU A 91 0.65 13.32 10.29
CA LEU A 91 -0.17 13.30 9.07
C LEU A 91 -1.59 12.78 9.34
N ALA A 92 -1.74 11.82 10.25
CA ALA A 92 -3.04 11.30 10.66
C ALA A 92 -3.84 12.32 11.48
N THR A 93 -3.18 13.23 12.21
CA THR A 93 -3.86 14.29 12.98
C THR A 93 -4.13 15.56 12.17
N GLU A 94 -3.30 15.86 11.18
CA GLU A 94 -3.36 17.07 10.35
C GLU A 94 -3.89 16.74 8.95
N HIS A 95 -5.19 16.40 8.85
CA HIS A 95 -5.83 15.89 7.63
C HIS A 95 -5.72 16.80 6.40
N ASP A 96 -5.63 18.12 6.60
CA ASP A 96 -5.47 19.12 5.53
C ASP A 96 -4.01 19.31 5.08
N GLY A 97 -3.07 18.57 5.67
CA GLY A 97 -1.65 18.69 5.43
C GLY A 97 -0.97 19.80 6.25
N ILE A 98 0.33 19.64 6.45
CA ILE A 98 1.16 20.46 7.32
C ILE A 98 1.48 21.79 6.64
N ALA A 99 1.74 22.84 7.45
CA ALA A 99 2.07 24.18 6.96
C ALA A 99 3.26 24.16 5.97
N PRO A 100 3.14 24.78 4.78
CA PRO A 100 4.15 24.64 3.71
C PRO A 100 5.55 25.07 4.11
N LYS A 101 5.67 26.17 4.88
CA LYS A 101 6.95 26.65 5.41
C LYS A 101 7.70 25.54 6.16
N ARG A 102 6.99 24.89 7.08
CA ARG A 102 7.54 23.83 7.94
C ARG A 102 7.94 22.61 7.12
N VAL A 103 7.11 22.21 6.15
CA VAL A 103 7.43 21.08 5.27
C VAL A 103 8.64 21.36 4.38
N VAL A 104 8.82 22.58 3.88
CA VAL A 104 9.99 22.95 3.06
C VAL A 104 11.28 22.96 3.91
N GLU A 105 11.22 23.46 5.16
CA GLU A 105 12.35 23.40 6.11
C GLU A 105 12.73 21.94 6.47
N TRP A 106 11.72 21.09 6.64
CA TRP A 106 11.89 19.66 6.86
C TRP A 106 12.42 18.92 5.63
N ALA A 107 11.93 19.25 4.44
CA ALA A 107 12.43 18.70 3.18
C ALA A 107 13.92 18.99 3.03
N GLN A 108 14.39 20.19 3.41
CA GLN A 108 15.81 20.52 3.41
C GLN A 108 16.61 19.57 4.32
N GLN A 109 16.19 19.35 5.58
CA GLN A 109 16.88 18.45 6.51
C GLN A 109 16.98 17.02 5.97
N LEU A 110 15.86 16.48 5.46
CA LEU A 110 15.80 15.13 4.92
C LEU A 110 16.62 14.99 3.63
N CYS A 111 16.55 15.96 2.71
CA CYS A 111 17.36 15.96 1.51
C CYS A 111 18.86 16.02 1.84
N THR A 112 19.27 16.77 2.87
CA THR A 112 20.68 16.79 3.31
C THR A 112 21.13 15.42 3.84
N ALA A 113 20.29 14.74 4.62
CA ALA A 113 20.58 13.39 5.12
C ALA A 113 20.69 12.35 3.99
N VAL A 114 19.75 12.38 3.04
CA VAL A 114 19.73 11.47 1.89
C VAL A 114 20.90 11.76 0.94
N GLN A 115 21.20 13.04 0.70
CA GLN A 115 22.37 13.44 -0.09
C GLN A 115 23.66 12.91 0.54
N TYR A 116 23.79 13.01 1.87
CA TYR A 116 24.96 12.54 2.60
C TYR A 116 25.21 11.05 2.33
N ILE A 117 24.22 10.18 2.56
CA ILE A 117 24.37 8.73 2.35
C ILE A 117 24.62 8.34 0.89
N HIS A 118 24.09 9.12 -0.07
CA HIS A 118 24.33 8.91 -1.51
C HIS A 118 25.72 9.35 -1.97
N THR A 119 26.41 10.22 -1.23
CA THR A 119 27.73 10.77 -1.60
C THR A 119 28.91 10.10 -0.91
N LEU A 120 28.64 9.11 -0.04
CA LEU A 120 29.69 8.31 0.57
C LEU A 120 30.53 7.61 -0.53
N PRO A 121 31.82 7.31 -0.28
CA PRO A 121 32.65 6.56 -1.22
C PRO A 121 32.01 5.22 -1.66
N GLN A 122 31.24 4.61 -0.76
CA GLN A 122 30.28 3.56 -1.07
C GLN A 122 28.87 4.11 -0.81
N PRO A 123 28.12 4.52 -1.85
CA PRO A 123 26.78 5.07 -1.70
C PRO A 123 25.83 4.07 -1.03
N VAL A 124 25.09 4.54 -0.04
CA VAL A 124 24.09 3.75 0.69
C VAL A 124 22.68 4.23 0.30
N LEU A 125 21.80 3.29 -0.04
CA LEU A 125 20.40 3.56 -0.36
C LEU A 125 19.49 3.28 0.84
N HIS A 126 18.53 4.16 1.10
CA HIS A 126 17.60 4.01 2.21
C HIS A 126 16.45 3.02 1.90
N ARG A 127 15.86 3.08 0.71
CA ARG A 127 14.85 2.14 0.13
C ARG A 127 13.49 2.06 0.83
N ASP A 128 13.32 2.74 1.96
CA ASP A 128 12.04 2.82 2.68
C ASP A 128 11.77 4.21 3.30
N ILE A 129 11.98 5.27 2.54
CA ILE A 129 11.64 6.63 3.02
C ILE A 129 10.12 6.81 2.98
N LYS A 130 9.51 7.03 4.14
CA LYS A 130 8.07 7.27 4.32
C LYS A 130 7.80 7.96 5.67
N PRO A 131 6.63 8.57 5.90
CA PRO A 131 6.33 9.28 7.15
C PRO A 131 6.48 8.44 8.43
N SER A 132 6.22 7.13 8.39
CA SER A 132 6.37 6.25 9.56
C SER A 132 7.82 5.97 9.93
N ASN A 133 8.77 6.24 9.03
CA ASN A 133 10.20 6.01 9.23
C ASN A 133 10.94 7.34 9.47
N ILE A 134 10.22 8.40 9.82
CA ILE A 134 10.81 9.72 10.12
C ILE A 134 10.24 10.19 11.44
N LYS A 135 11.13 10.42 12.41
CA LYS A 135 10.76 10.97 13.71
C LYS A 135 10.98 12.47 13.77
N LEU A 136 9.99 13.17 14.32
CA LEU A 136 10.13 14.54 14.78
C LEU A 136 10.47 14.53 16.26
N THR A 137 11.67 14.99 16.60
CA THR A 137 12.15 15.07 17.97
C THR A 137 11.55 16.30 18.69
N PRO A 138 11.52 16.32 20.03
CA PRO A 138 11.01 17.46 20.81
C PRO A 138 11.73 18.79 20.52
N ASP A 139 13.01 18.75 20.15
CA ASP A 139 13.82 19.91 19.74
C ASP A 139 13.59 20.31 18.26
N GLY A 140 12.63 19.69 17.57
CA GLY A 140 12.18 20.09 16.25
C GLY A 140 13.00 19.55 15.08
N ARG A 141 13.91 18.60 15.33
CA ARG A 141 14.73 17.96 14.28
C ARG A 141 14.02 16.76 13.68
N LEU A 142 14.28 16.50 12.40
CA LEU A 142 13.87 15.24 11.77
C LEU A 142 15.01 14.24 11.79
N VAL A 143 14.68 13.00 12.15
CA VAL A 143 15.59 11.86 12.10
C VAL A 143 14.95 10.78 11.23
N LEU A 144 15.62 10.46 10.12
CA LEU A 144 15.25 9.37 9.23
C LEU A 144 15.76 8.05 9.85
N ILE A 145 14.83 7.20 10.26
CA ILE A 145 15.09 5.94 10.93
C ILE A 145 14.80 4.76 9.99
N ASP A 146 15.26 3.57 10.37
CA ASP A 146 14.98 2.31 9.68
C ASP A 146 15.32 2.27 8.18
N PHE A 147 16.60 2.07 7.90
CA PHE A 147 17.07 1.65 6.59
C PHE A 147 16.34 0.36 6.15
N GLY A 148 16.03 0.26 4.85
CA GLY A 148 15.37 -0.88 4.21
C GLY A 148 16.28 -2.11 4.02
N ILE A 149 17.20 -2.33 4.95
CA ILE A 149 18.30 -3.33 4.98
C ILE A 149 17.84 -4.72 4.51
N ALA A 150 16.71 -5.22 5.05
CA ALA A 150 16.21 -6.57 4.78
C ALA A 150 15.41 -6.72 3.46
N ARG A 151 15.25 -5.66 2.65
CA ARG A 151 14.32 -5.69 1.50
C ARG A 151 14.93 -6.24 0.21
N ASP A 152 16.26 -6.41 0.15
CA ASP A 152 16.98 -7.02 -0.98
C ASP A 152 17.05 -8.56 -0.90
N LEU A 153 16.56 -9.17 0.19
CA LEU A 153 16.67 -10.60 0.53
C LEU A 153 16.10 -11.61 -0.47
N LYS A 154 15.68 -11.22 -1.68
CA LYS A 154 15.13 -12.16 -2.69
C LYS A 154 15.62 -11.93 -4.10
N VAL A 155 16.93 -12.13 -4.28
CA VAL A 155 17.47 -12.63 -5.54
C VAL A 155 18.08 -14.00 -5.28
N SER A 156 17.23 -14.98 -4.95
CA SER A 156 17.36 -16.41 -5.32
C SER A 156 16.57 -17.30 -4.35
N SER A 157 16.03 -18.38 -4.89
CA SER A 157 15.52 -19.60 -4.23
C SER A 157 14.14 -19.68 -3.55
N LEU A 158 13.45 -18.61 -3.09
CA LEU A 158 12.16 -18.83 -2.36
C LEU A 158 11.03 -17.79 -2.54
N GLY A 159 10.82 -17.24 -3.74
CA GLY A 159 9.50 -16.70 -4.18
C GLY A 159 8.71 -15.66 -3.34
N LEU A 160 9.22 -15.02 -2.28
CA LEU A 160 8.57 -13.82 -1.71
C LEU A 160 8.97 -12.59 -2.55
N ARG A 161 8.05 -11.62 -2.58
CA ARG A 161 8.24 -10.31 -3.20
C ARG A 161 9.06 -9.40 -2.28
N ARG A 162 9.81 -8.47 -2.88
CA ARG A 162 10.44 -7.33 -2.19
C ARG A 162 9.37 -6.48 -1.51
N ALA A 163 9.67 -5.94 -0.33
CA ALA A 163 8.75 -5.07 0.39
C ALA A 163 8.67 -3.69 -0.29
N VAL A 164 7.45 -3.32 -0.70
CA VAL A 164 7.10 -2.05 -1.37
C VAL A 164 5.97 -1.39 -0.59
N THR A 165 6.05 -0.07 -0.42
CA THR A 165 5.05 0.73 0.29
C THR A 165 4.24 1.53 -0.73
N ALA A 166 2.91 1.37 -0.75
CA ALA A 166 2.04 2.06 -1.71
C ALA A 166 2.19 3.59 -1.62
N GLY A 167 2.24 4.28 -2.77
CA GLY A 167 2.48 5.73 -2.85
C GLY A 167 3.95 6.15 -2.70
N TYR A 168 4.72 5.48 -1.84
CA TYR A 168 6.10 5.87 -1.53
C TYR A 168 7.16 5.09 -2.31
N SER A 169 6.89 3.85 -2.71
CA SER A 169 7.83 3.05 -3.51
C SER A 169 7.81 3.43 -4.99
N PRO A 170 8.98 3.68 -5.61
CA PRO A 170 9.05 3.99 -7.03
C PRO A 170 8.85 2.75 -7.91
N PRO A 171 8.48 2.93 -9.20
CA PRO A 171 8.23 1.83 -10.14
C PRO A 171 9.35 0.78 -10.22
N GLU A 172 10.59 1.23 -10.25
CA GLU A 172 11.76 0.36 -10.43
C GLU A 172 12.05 -0.53 -9.21
N GLN A 173 11.60 -0.13 -8.01
CA GLN A 173 11.68 -0.96 -6.80
C GLN A 173 10.79 -2.21 -6.90
N TYR A 174 9.71 -2.17 -7.68
CA TYR A 174 8.88 -3.35 -7.98
C TYR A 174 9.57 -4.33 -8.93
N ARG A 175 10.49 -3.85 -9.77
CA ARG A 175 11.25 -4.64 -10.76
C ARG A 175 12.59 -5.14 -10.23
N GLY A 176 13.01 -4.61 -9.09
CA GLY A 176 14.24 -5.03 -8.40
C GLY A 176 15.49 -4.22 -8.76
N GLN A 177 15.34 -3.10 -9.48
CA GLN A 177 16.45 -2.25 -9.89
C GLN A 177 16.29 -0.89 -9.20
N THR A 178 17.00 -0.65 -8.10
CA THR A 178 16.92 0.61 -7.34
C THR A 178 18.26 1.32 -7.34
N ASP A 179 18.23 2.65 -7.42
CA ASP A 179 19.40 3.51 -7.29
C ASP A 179 19.08 4.74 -6.41
N ALA A 180 19.98 5.72 -6.35
CA ALA A 180 19.79 6.95 -5.57
C ALA A 180 18.50 7.70 -5.94
N ARG A 181 18.05 7.61 -7.19
CA ARG A 181 16.84 8.27 -7.70
C ARG A 181 15.56 7.59 -7.20
N SER A 182 15.67 6.34 -6.74
CA SER A 182 14.57 5.65 -6.05
C SER A 182 14.28 6.28 -4.68
N ASP A 183 15.32 6.65 -3.92
CA ASP A 183 15.15 7.37 -2.65
C ASP A 183 14.63 8.80 -2.88
N ILE A 184 15.04 9.46 -3.97
CA ILE A 184 14.52 10.80 -4.33
C ILE A 184 13.01 10.74 -4.58
N TYR A 185 12.52 9.70 -5.25
CA TYR A 185 11.08 9.50 -5.42
C TYR A 185 10.37 9.32 -4.08
N ALA A 186 10.88 8.43 -3.21
CA ALA A 186 10.27 8.14 -1.91
C ALA A 186 10.28 9.36 -0.97
N LEU A 187 11.36 10.15 -1.01
CA LEU A 187 11.46 11.43 -0.32
C LEU A 187 10.46 12.44 -0.87
N THR A 188 10.33 12.56 -2.19
CA THR A 188 9.36 13.45 -2.82
C THR A 188 7.92 13.04 -2.50
N ALA A 189 7.63 11.74 -2.48
CA ALA A 189 6.34 11.19 -2.07
C ALA A 189 5.99 11.52 -0.62
N THR A 190 6.99 11.46 0.27
CA THR A 190 6.85 11.88 1.66
C THR A 190 6.53 13.37 1.75
N ILE A 191 7.26 14.23 1.05
CA ILE A 191 7.03 15.68 1.05
C ILE A 191 5.65 16.02 0.46
N TYR A 192 5.26 15.35 -0.63
CA TYR A 192 3.92 15.47 -1.21
C TYR A 192 2.84 15.16 -0.18
N ALA A 193 2.96 14.04 0.53
CA ALA A 193 2.00 13.63 1.55
C ALA A 193 1.90 14.65 2.68
N LEU A 194 3.04 15.14 3.19
CA LEU A 194 3.06 16.13 4.26
C LEU A 194 2.39 17.45 3.84
N LEU A 195 2.48 17.86 2.58
CA LEU A 195 1.85 19.10 2.09
C LEU A 195 0.35 18.97 1.83
N THR A 196 -0.10 17.81 1.33
CA THR A 196 -1.47 17.60 0.84
C THR A 196 -2.36 16.84 1.83
N GLY A 197 -1.79 16.25 2.88
CA GLY A 197 -2.50 15.35 3.79
C GLY A 197 -2.68 13.93 3.23
N ARG A 198 -2.24 13.66 1.98
CA ARG A 198 -2.54 12.41 1.26
C ARG A 198 -1.31 11.89 0.52
N ALA A 199 -1.06 10.58 0.61
CA ALA A 199 0.00 9.95 -0.17
C ALA A 199 -0.24 10.16 -1.68
N PRO A 200 0.82 10.33 -2.50
CA PRO A 200 0.65 10.44 -3.94
C PRO A 200 0.11 9.14 -4.53
N LEU A 201 -0.53 9.26 -5.69
CA LEU A 201 -1.01 8.10 -6.44
C LEU A 201 0.14 7.11 -6.68
N ALA A 202 -0.07 5.84 -6.30
CA ALA A 202 0.98 4.83 -6.31
C ALA A 202 1.53 4.57 -7.71
N ALA A 203 2.84 4.26 -7.79
CA ALA A 203 3.55 3.98 -9.04
C ALA A 203 2.83 3.00 -9.99
N PRO A 204 2.22 1.88 -9.52
CA PRO A 204 1.48 0.97 -10.42
C PRO A 204 0.29 1.62 -11.13
N ALA A 205 -0.49 2.46 -10.45
CA ALA A 205 -1.63 3.18 -11.04
C ALA A 205 -1.17 4.22 -12.08
N ARG A 206 -0.02 4.86 -11.82
CA ARG A 206 0.56 5.83 -12.75
C ARG A 206 1.21 5.20 -13.99
N LEU A 207 1.74 3.98 -13.87
CA LEU A 207 2.25 3.20 -15.00
C LEU A 207 1.15 2.80 -16.00
N ILE A 208 -0.11 2.71 -15.55
CA ILE A 208 -1.26 2.39 -16.40
C ILE A 208 -1.98 3.65 -16.94
N GLY A 209 -1.39 4.83 -16.76
CA GLY A 209 -1.82 6.09 -17.38
C GLY A 209 -2.64 7.02 -16.48
N GLU A 210 -2.86 6.68 -15.22
CA GLU A 210 -3.52 7.61 -14.28
C GLU A 210 -2.63 8.82 -13.99
N SER A 211 -3.23 10.02 -14.09
CA SER A 211 -2.52 11.27 -13.86
C SER A 211 -2.37 11.57 -12.37
N LEU A 212 -1.15 11.92 -11.95
CA LEU A 212 -0.91 12.39 -10.59
C LEU A 212 -1.41 13.85 -10.47
N PRO A 213 -2.38 14.15 -9.58
CA PRO A 213 -2.81 15.52 -9.37
C PRO A 213 -1.69 16.39 -8.80
N ALA A 214 -1.63 17.63 -9.27
CA ALA A 214 -0.75 18.64 -8.72
C ALA A 214 -1.09 18.92 -7.24
N PRO A 215 -0.11 19.15 -6.36
CA PRO A 215 -0.34 19.49 -4.95
C PRO A 215 -1.32 20.67 -4.78
N SER A 216 -1.18 21.74 -5.56
CA SER A 216 -2.08 22.91 -5.51
C SER A 216 -3.51 22.60 -5.95
N ALA A 217 -3.72 21.57 -6.78
CA ALA A 217 -5.06 21.12 -7.17
C ALA A 217 -5.79 20.39 -6.03
N LEU A 218 -5.03 19.68 -5.17
CA LEU A 218 -5.58 19.02 -3.98
C LEU A 218 -5.79 19.99 -2.82
N ARG A 219 -4.87 20.95 -2.66
CA ARG A 219 -4.92 21.97 -1.62
C ARG A 219 -4.67 23.34 -2.24
N PRO A 220 -5.73 24.08 -2.63
CA PRO A 220 -5.62 25.39 -3.29
C PRO A 220 -4.86 26.47 -2.49
N SER A 221 -4.68 26.30 -1.19
CA SER A 221 -3.85 27.18 -0.36
C SER A 221 -2.34 26.98 -0.55
N LEU A 222 -1.91 25.92 -1.25
CA LEU A 222 -0.50 25.69 -1.57
C LEU A 222 -0.06 26.58 -2.74
N PRO A 223 1.13 27.18 -2.67
CA PRO A 223 1.72 27.84 -3.83
C PRO A 223 1.93 26.88 -5.00
N SER A 224 1.38 27.19 -6.17
CA SER A 224 1.56 26.39 -7.39
C SER A 224 3.02 26.27 -7.83
N ALA A 225 3.90 27.17 -7.38
CA ALA A 225 5.34 27.07 -7.58
C ALA A 225 5.93 25.74 -7.04
N LEU A 226 5.30 25.13 -6.03
CA LEU A 226 5.74 23.84 -5.46
C LEU A 226 5.34 22.64 -6.33
N ASP A 227 4.42 22.78 -7.27
CA ASP A 227 3.89 21.65 -8.04
C ASP A 227 4.98 21.03 -8.92
N GLN A 228 5.71 21.86 -9.67
CA GLN A 228 6.71 21.38 -10.63
C GLN A 228 7.85 20.56 -10.00
N PRO A 229 8.52 21.00 -8.92
CA PRO A 229 9.55 20.18 -8.29
C PRO A 229 9.02 18.86 -7.71
N LEU A 230 7.80 18.85 -7.18
CA LEU A 230 7.17 17.66 -6.60
C LEU A 230 6.71 16.67 -7.69
N LEU A 231 6.07 17.14 -8.76
CA LEU A 231 5.66 16.30 -9.88
C LEU A 231 6.87 15.70 -10.60
N ARG A 232 7.96 16.47 -10.71
CA ARG A 232 9.22 16.00 -11.29
C ARG A 232 9.89 14.93 -10.41
N GLY A 233 10.00 15.13 -9.11
CA GLY A 233 10.58 14.12 -8.20
C GLY A 233 9.76 12.85 -8.14
N LEU A 234 8.46 12.94 -8.44
CA LEU A 234 7.55 11.82 -8.60
C LEU A 234 7.48 11.28 -10.03
N ALA A 235 8.34 11.68 -10.97
CA ALA A 235 8.28 11.15 -12.35
C ALA A 235 8.46 9.62 -12.39
N ILE A 236 7.79 8.95 -13.34
CA ILE A 236 7.87 7.49 -13.49
C ILE A 236 9.28 7.08 -13.93
N GLU A 237 9.78 7.69 -14.98
CA GLU A 237 11.15 7.47 -15.46
C GLU A 237 12.16 8.12 -14.50
N PRO A 238 13.12 7.35 -13.93
CA PRO A 238 14.14 7.86 -13.02
C PRO A 238 14.97 9.03 -13.59
N GLU A 239 15.20 9.04 -14.90
CA GLU A 239 15.95 10.06 -15.64
C GLU A 239 15.23 11.42 -15.65
N ALA A 240 13.91 11.42 -15.55
CA ALA A 240 13.11 12.64 -15.53
C ALA A 240 13.12 13.32 -14.14
N ARG A 241 13.48 12.59 -13.08
CA ARG A 241 13.55 13.08 -11.70
C ARG A 241 14.74 14.03 -11.50
N GLN A 242 14.80 14.66 -10.34
CA GLN A 242 16.05 15.26 -9.87
C GLN A 242 17.10 14.16 -9.71
N GLN A 243 18.34 14.46 -10.10
CA GLN A 243 19.42 13.46 -10.10
C GLN A 243 20.17 13.41 -8.75
N SER A 244 19.83 14.29 -7.82
CA SER A 244 20.34 14.28 -6.45
C SER A 244 19.31 14.84 -5.46
N ALA A 245 19.36 14.41 -4.20
CA ALA A 245 18.51 14.95 -3.15
C ALA A 245 18.79 16.45 -2.91
N GLY A 246 20.03 16.89 -3.11
CA GLY A 246 20.41 18.30 -3.07
C GLY A 246 19.73 19.13 -4.17
N GLN A 247 19.55 18.57 -5.37
CA GLN A 247 18.80 19.23 -6.43
C GLN A 247 17.32 19.38 -6.08
N LEU A 248 16.69 18.34 -5.52
CA LEU A 248 15.31 18.42 -5.02
C LEU A 248 15.16 19.51 -3.95
N ALA A 249 16.08 19.57 -2.98
CA ALA A 249 16.06 20.62 -1.95
C ALA A 249 16.16 22.02 -2.55
N LEU A 250 17.09 22.24 -3.49
CA LEU A 250 17.29 23.54 -4.14
C LEU A 250 16.04 23.98 -4.89
N GLU A 251 15.42 23.09 -5.66
CA GLU A 251 14.21 23.39 -6.44
C GLU A 251 13.03 23.72 -5.51
N LEU A 252 12.81 22.95 -4.44
CA LEU A 252 11.75 23.22 -3.45
C LEU A 252 11.95 24.54 -2.70
N MET A 253 13.18 24.84 -2.26
CA MET A 253 13.48 26.10 -1.57
C MET A 253 13.33 27.31 -2.51
N THR A 254 13.74 27.17 -3.77
CA THR A 254 13.61 28.24 -4.77
C THR A 254 12.15 28.53 -5.08
N ALA A 255 11.35 27.47 -5.26
CA ALA A 255 9.90 27.55 -5.44
C ALA A 255 9.19 28.17 -4.22
N TRP A 256 9.61 27.86 -3.00
CA TRP A 256 9.05 28.47 -1.80
C TRP A 256 9.39 29.96 -1.68
N ARG A 257 10.66 30.33 -1.95
CA ARG A 257 11.14 31.72 -1.87
C ARG A 257 10.50 32.64 -2.89
N SER A 258 10.16 32.14 -4.08
CA SER A 258 9.54 32.96 -5.14
C SER A 258 8.13 33.43 -4.81
N VAL A 259 7.47 32.79 -3.82
CA VAL A 259 6.08 33.11 -3.42
C VAL A 259 6.03 33.83 -2.06
N GLN A 260 7.17 34.01 -1.39
CA GLN A 260 7.24 34.87 -0.20
C GLN A 260 7.27 36.35 -0.60
N PRO A 261 6.57 37.24 0.11
CA PRO A 261 6.72 38.68 -0.10
C PRO A 261 8.19 39.05 0.12
N ALA A 262 8.75 39.86 -0.79
CA ALA A 262 10.10 40.38 -0.65
C ALA A 262 10.24 40.98 0.75
N SER A 263 11.22 40.50 1.53
CA SER A 263 11.52 41.12 2.83
C SER A 263 11.65 42.63 2.60
N PRO A 264 10.99 43.48 3.41
CA PRO A 264 11.13 44.92 3.23
C PRO A 264 12.62 45.22 3.25
N LYS A 265 13.12 45.84 2.17
CA LYS A 265 14.47 46.39 2.16
C LYS A 265 14.53 47.31 3.37
N LEU A 266 15.27 46.92 4.41
CA LEU A 266 15.63 47.83 5.49
C LEU A 266 16.14 49.12 4.80
N PRO A 267 15.62 50.30 5.17
CA PRO A 267 16.07 51.54 4.56
C PRO A 267 17.59 51.58 4.68
N ASN A 268 18.26 51.95 3.57
CA ASN A 268 19.71 52.11 3.51
C ASN A 268 20.16 53.03 4.66
N ILE A 269 20.54 52.45 5.79
CA ILE A 269 21.33 53.16 6.78
C ILE A 269 22.68 53.31 6.12
N ARG A 270 22.95 54.51 5.61
CA ARG A 270 24.30 54.94 5.23
C ARG A 270 25.19 54.82 6.47
N THR A 271 25.81 53.66 6.67
CA THR A 271 26.95 53.55 7.55
C THR A 271 28.11 54.24 6.85
N LYS A 272 28.41 55.47 7.28
CA LYS A 272 29.69 56.13 6.96
C LYS A 272 30.83 55.20 7.38
N PRO A 273 31.91 55.10 6.58
CA PRO A 273 33.02 54.23 6.91
C PRO A 273 33.78 54.77 8.13
N LEU A 274 33.91 53.94 9.15
CA LEU A 274 34.95 54.02 10.17
C LEU A 274 35.87 52.84 9.80
N ILE A 275 37.18 52.97 9.58
CA ILE A 275 38.21 53.72 10.30
C ILE A 275 39.39 53.94 9.31
N GLN A 276 40.06 55.09 9.38
CA GLN A 276 41.51 55.13 9.17
C GLN A 276 42.19 55.75 10.39
N ALA A 277 43.26 55.07 10.82
CA ALA A 277 43.90 55.15 12.12
C ALA A 277 44.47 56.53 12.48
N ARG A 278 44.49 56.85 13.78
CA ARG A 278 45.64 57.50 14.40
C ARG A 278 45.64 57.46 15.93
N THR A 279 46.86 57.42 16.44
CA THR A 279 47.34 57.13 17.79
C THR A 279 47.18 58.27 18.81
N TRP A 280 46.94 57.88 20.07
CA TRP A 280 47.43 58.43 21.35
C TRP A 280 47.34 59.95 21.65
N ARG A 281 46.60 60.32 22.72
CA ARG A 281 47.10 61.03 23.94
C ARG A 281 45.94 61.65 24.77
N HIS A 282 45.90 61.25 26.05
CA HIS A 282 45.60 62.01 27.29
C HIS A 282 44.36 62.92 27.40
N TRP A 283 43.54 62.66 28.43
CA TRP A 283 43.05 63.53 29.54
C TRP A 283 41.91 62.75 30.24
N LEU A 284 42.15 62.03 31.34
CA LEU A 284 42.00 62.44 32.76
C LEU A 284 40.64 63.08 33.10
N GLY A 285 39.89 62.46 34.02
CA GLY A 285 38.69 63.10 34.62
C GLY A 285 37.73 62.21 35.43
N LEU A 286 38.24 61.61 36.52
CA LEU A 286 37.63 61.17 37.80
C LEU A 286 36.09 61.22 38.07
N GLY A 287 35.61 60.17 38.76
CA GLY A 287 34.50 60.14 39.74
C GLY A 287 33.73 58.81 39.77
N LEU A 288 34.09 57.71 40.49
CA LEU A 288 33.91 57.41 41.95
C LEU A 288 32.45 57.70 42.42
N VAL A 289 31.64 56.83 43.03
CA VAL A 289 31.77 55.72 44.01
C VAL A 289 30.50 54.83 43.92
N GLY A 290 30.60 53.51 44.20
CA GLY A 290 29.42 52.71 44.58
C GLY A 290 29.58 51.18 44.65
N SER A 291 30.40 50.69 45.59
CA SER A 291 30.25 49.42 46.36
C SER A 291 29.77 48.13 45.65
N LEU A 292 30.67 47.15 45.44
CA LEU A 292 30.91 45.98 46.31
C LEU A 292 29.82 44.89 46.28
N SER A 293 30.06 43.81 45.51
CA SER A 293 30.18 42.41 45.98
C SER A 293 29.74 41.38 44.92
N LEU A 294 30.44 40.23 44.90
CA LEU A 294 30.35 39.06 44.00
C LEU A 294 30.99 39.17 42.60
N GLY A 295 32.18 38.57 42.46
CA GLY A 295 32.76 38.29 41.14
C GLY A 295 34.24 37.90 41.20
N GLY A 296 34.61 36.96 42.06
CA GLY A 296 36.00 36.58 42.27
C GLY A 296 36.17 35.08 42.53
N PHE A 297 35.63 34.24 41.66
CA PHE A 297 35.87 32.78 41.70
C PHE A 297 35.71 32.09 40.33
N SER A 298 36.20 32.70 39.24
CA SER A 298 36.14 32.07 37.90
C SER A 298 37.33 32.37 37.00
N ALA A 299 38.53 32.50 37.56
CA ALA A 299 39.76 32.69 36.77
C ALA A 299 40.77 31.53 36.90
N THR A 300 40.53 30.54 37.77
CA THR A 300 41.42 29.37 37.95
C THR A 300 40.84 28.04 37.44
N ILE A 301 39.56 28.00 37.03
CA ILE A 301 38.97 26.84 36.33
C ILE A 301 39.07 26.98 34.80
N TRP A 302 39.43 28.16 34.29
CA TRP A 302 39.55 28.41 32.85
C TRP A 302 40.87 27.89 32.23
N SER A 303 41.91 27.66 33.05
CA SER A 303 43.21 27.19 32.58
C SER A 303 43.37 25.66 32.58
N LEU A 304 42.48 24.91 33.26
CA LEU A 304 42.55 23.43 33.33
C LEU A 304 41.56 22.74 32.39
N LEU A 305 40.59 23.46 31.81
CA LEU A 305 39.68 22.94 30.80
C LEU A 305 40.15 23.17 29.36
N ASN A 306 41.26 23.88 29.15
CA ASN A 306 41.74 24.28 27.82
C ASN A 306 42.99 23.52 27.32
N GLN A 307 43.33 22.38 27.96
CA GLN A 307 44.47 21.54 27.56
C GLN A 307 44.14 20.11 27.10
N GLN A 308 42.85 19.74 26.94
CA GLN A 308 42.48 18.41 26.42
C GLN A 308 41.82 18.39 25.03
N ASN A 309 41.64 19.52 24.35
CA ASN A 309 41.02 19.55 23.01
C ASN A 309 41.98 20.07 21.93
N ALA A 310 43.10 19.38 21.76
CA ALA A 310 43.95 19.51 20.58
C ALA A 310 44.35 18.12 20.08
N ALA A 311 43.43 17.43 19.40
CA ALA A 311 43.65 16.56 18.24
C ALA A 311 42.42 15.64 18.02
N GLU A 312 41.47 16.09 17.22
CA GLU A 312 40.85 15.29 16.14
C GLU A 312 39.94 16.22 15.33
N ALA A 313 40.38 16.51 14.10
CA ALA A 313 39.72 17.42 13.19
C ALA A 313 38.40 16.80 12.70
N SER A 314 37.27 17.43 13.05
CA SER A 314 35.98 17.17 12.41
C SER A 314 35.92 17.87 11.05
N PRO A 315 35.50 17.21 9.95
CA PRO A 315 35.36 17.88 8.66
C PRO A 315 34.20 18.89 8.68
N ASN A 316 34.50 20.15 8.34
CA ASN A 316 33.51 21.20 8.13
C ASN A 316 32.55 20.83 6.98
N TRP A 317 31.29 20.51 7.31
CA TRP A 317 30.24 20.15 6.35
C TRP A 317 29.75 21.31 5.47
N GLN A 318 30.16 22.56 5.77
CA GLN A 318 29.81 23.74 4.96
C GLN A 318 30.55 23.81 3.62
N THR A 319 31.47 22.89 3.33
CA THR A 319 32.41 22.99 2.20
C THR A 319 31.94 22.29 0.92
N TYR A 320 30.75 21.69 0.88
CA TYR A 320 30.22 20.96 -0.30
C TYR A 320 29.23 21.77 -1.16
N PHE A 321 29.49 23.06 -1.37
CA PHE A 321 28.88 23.85 -2.44
C PHE A 321 29.97 24.73 -3.08
N PRO A 322 30.43 24.41 -4.29
CA PRO A 322 30.19 25.38 -5.37
C PRO A 322 30.04 24.80 -6.79
N ALA A 323 29.62 25.71 -7.70
CA ALA A 323 29.73 25.70 -9.16
C ALA A 323 28.50 25.22 -9.97
N LEU A 324 27.47 26.07 -10.06
CA LEU A 324 26.54 26.11 -11.22
C LEU A 324 25.95 27.51 -11.48
N LEU A 325 26.68 28.57 -11.13
CA LEU A 325 26.32 29.95 -11.45
C LEU A 325 27.51 30.64 -12.12
N ASN A 326 27.66 30.43 -13.43
CA ASN A 326 28.21 31.41 -14.37
C ASN A 326 28.26 30.80 -15.78
N ASN A 327 27.30 31.18 -16.63
CA ASN A 327 27.60 31.75 -17.95
C ASN A 327 26.31 32.25 -18.61
N SER A 328 26.21 33.58 -18.65
CA SER A 328 25.71 34.47 -19.71
C SER A 328 25.10 33.78 -20.95
N ALA A 329 23.81 33.93 -21.21
CA ALA A 329 23.20 35.05 -21.95
C ALA A 329 23.54 35.08 -23.46
N THR A 330 22.58 34.67 -24.28
CA THR A 330 22.45 35.14 -25.66
C THR A 330 20.98 35.37 -26.00
N SER A 331 20.73 36.55 -26.53
CA SER A 331 19.47 37.20 -26.88
C SER A 331 18.73 36.58 -28.07
N ALA A 332 17.40 36.65 -28.05
CA ALA A 332 16.55 36.62 -29.25
C ALA A 332 15.36 37.61 -29.09
N PRO A 333 14.82 38.18 -30.19
CA PRO A 333 14.31 39.55 -30.20
C PRO A 333 12.80 39.72 -29.93
N LEU A 334 12.45 40.98 -29.66
CA LEU A 334 11.12 41.54 -29.44
C LEU A 334 10.09 41.17 -30.53
N LEU A 335 8.86 40.91 -30.10
CA LEU A 335 7.65 41.12 -30.89
C LEU A 335 6.69 42.07 -30.16
N THR A 336 6.10 42.95 -30.96
CA THR A 336 5.25 44.11 -30.66
C THR A 336 3.85 43.76 -30.11
N PRO A 337 3.16 44.71 -29.46
CA PRO A 337 1.84 44.48 -28.87
C PRO A 337 0.72 44.70 -29.89
N THR A 338 -0.31 43.84 -29.85
CA THR A 338 -1.54 43.95 -30.64
C THR A 338 -2.75 43.88 -29.68
N PRO A 339 -3.85 44.62 -29.94
CA PRO A 339 -4.64 45.25 -28.88
C PRO A 339 -5.75 44.37 -28.29
N ALA A 340 -6.27 44.84 -27.15
CA ALA A 340 -7.35 44.24 -26.37
C ALA A 340 -8.67 44.09 -27.16
N PRO A 341 -9.44 43.00 -26.96
CA PRO A 341 -10.82 42.94 -27.40
C PRO A 341 -11.80 43.41 -26.32
N THR A 342 -12.79 44.14 -26.81
CA THR A 342 -13.97 44.69 -26.16
C THR A 342 -14.97 43.62 -25.71
N SER A 343 -15.86 44.03 -24.80
CA SER A 343 -16.89 43.33 -24.05
C SER A 343 -17.73 42.22 -24.73
N THR A 344 -17.91 41.15 -23.94
CA THR A 344 -18.96 40.14 -23.79
C THR A 344 -20.32 40.38 -24.50
N PRO A 345 -20.89 39.29 -25.06
CA PRO A 345 -22.22 38.84 -24.62
C PRO A 345 -22.15 37.42 -24.03
N ALA A 346 -22.95 37.19 -22.99
CA ALA A 346 -22.94 35.97 -22.20
C ALA A 346 -23.45 34.75 -23.00
N PRO A 347 -22.72 33.62 -23.02
CA PRO A 347 -23.28 32.35 -23.45
C PRO A 347 -23.96 31.63 -22.28
N THR A 348 -25.18 31.19 -22.56
CA THR A 348 -26.04 30.27 -21.83
C THR A 348 -25.25 29.14 -21.14
N ALA A 349 -25.63 28.81 -19.91
CA ALA A 349 -25.06 27.75 -19.09
C ALA A 349 -24.90 26.45 -19.91
N THR A 350 -23.65 26.09 -20.17
CA THR A 350 -23.27 24.75 -20.64
C THR A 350 -23.34 23.81 -19.44
N PRO A 351 -24.05 22.67 -19.50
CA PRO A 351 -24.04 21.71 -18.39
C PRO A 351 -22.59 21.27 -18.15
N ALA A 352 -22.19 21.20 -16.88
CA ALA A 352 -20.86 20.76 -16.47
C ALA A 352 -20.50 19.42 -17.16
N PRO A 353 -19.24 19.21 -17.55
CA PRO A 353 -18.83 17.91 -18.07
C PRO A 353 -18.99 16.89 -16.94
N THR A 354 -20.04 16.08 -17.04
CA THR A 354 -20.17 14.83 -16.29
C THR A 354 -18.88 14.06 -16.53
N SER A 355 -18.13 13.80 -15.46
CA SER A 355 -16.92 12.99 -15.47
C SER A 355 -17.25 11.60 -16.00
N THR A 356 -17.10 11.42 -17.31
CA THR A 356 -17.23 10.13 -17.98
C THR A 356 -16.02 9.29 -17.58
N ILE A 357 -16.21 8.42 -16.60
CA ILE A 357 -15.22 7.43 -16.20
C ILE A 357 -15.00 6.51 -17.39
N GLN A 358 -13.81 6.58 -18.01
CA GLN A 358 -13.40 5.60 -19.00
C GLN A 358 -13.14 4.27 -18.29
N PRO A 359 -13.52 3.13 -18.89
CA PRO A 359 -13.32 1.85 -18.25
C PRO A 359 -11.83 1.55 -18.12
N LEU A 360 -11.42 1.06 -16.95
CA LEU A 360 -10.05 0.62 -16.67
C LEU A 360 -9.54 -0.43 -17.69
N ILE A 361 -10.46 -1.13 -18.36
CA ILE A 361 -10.21 -2.05 -19.48
C ILE A 361 -11.29 -1.83 -20.56
N ALA A 362 -10.86 -1.45 -21.76
CA ALA A 362 -11.76 -1.31 -22.90
C ALA A 362 -12.51 -2.62 -23.19
N GLY A 363 -13.85 -2.55 -23.28
CA GLY A 363 -14.71 -3.69 -23.60
C GLY A 363 -15.38 -4.37 -22.41
N LEU A 364 -15.03 -4.04 -21.16
CA LEU A 364 -15.78 -4.51 -19.99
C LEU A 364 -17.18 -3.88 -19.98
N THR A 365 -18.20 -4.70 -19.74
CA THR A 365 -19.59 -4.24 -19.65
C THR A 365 -20.29 -4.89 -18.45
N GLY A 366 -21.34 -4.24 -17.95
CA GLY A 366 -22.16 -4.77 -16.87
C GLY A 366 -21.80 -4.26 -15.49
N TYR A 367 -22.14 -5.06 -14.47
CA TYR A 367 -21.90 -4.75 -13.06
C TYR A 367 -21.24 -5.92 -12.35
N PHE A 368 -20.38 -5.60 -11.39
CA PHE A 368 -19.86 -6.55 -10.41
C PHE A 368 -20.68 -6.47 -9.13
N PHE A 369 -20.93 -7.63 -8.55
CA PHE A 369 -21.55 -7.76 -7.24
C PHE A 369 -20.49 -8.29 -6.28
N VAL A 370 -20.26 -7.56 -5.20
CA VAL A 370 -19.18 -7.85 -4.27
C VAL A 370 -19.68 -7.67 -2.86
N GLY A 371 -19.49 -8.68 -2.01
CA GLY A 371 -19.58 -8.53 -0.57
C GLY A 371 -18.41 -7.70 -0.07
N MET A 372 -18.68 -6.54 0.53
CA MET A 372 -17.67 -5.71 1.19
C MET A 372 -18.02 -5.54 2.66
N ARG A 373 -17.00 -5.28 3.47
CA ARG A 373 -17.14 -4.98 4.90
C ARG A 373 -16.36 -3.71 5.21
N GLU A 374 -17.04 -2.72 5.77
CA GLU A 374 -16.42 -1.52 6.36
C GLU A 374 -15.92 -1.84 7.79
N GLU A 375 -14.96 -1.07 8.32
CA GLU A 375 -14.26 -1.40 9.57
C GLU A 375 -15.25 -1.72 10.71
N ASP A 376 -15.17 -2.97 11.20
CA ASP A 376 -16.01 -3.60 12.22
C ASP A 376 -17.53 -3.77 11.92
N GLY A 377 -17.99 -3.50 10.70
CA GLY A 377 -19.39 -3.70 10.27
C GLY A 377 -19.75 -5.13 9.81
N ASP A 378 -21.01 -5.33 9.40
CA ASP A 378 -21.46 -6.58 8.73
C ASP A 378 -20.98 -6.64 7.26
N TYR A 379 -20.92 -7.85 6.68
CA TYR A 379 -20.71 -7.98 5.23
C TYR A 379 -21.96 -7.51 4.47
N GLN A 380 -21.79 -6.65 3.48
CA GLN A 380 -22.88 -6.10 2.66
C GLN A 380 -22.58 -6.26 1.18
N ILE A 381 -23.63 -6.42 0.37
CA ILE A 381 -23.50 -6.58 -1.09
C ILE A 381 -23.50 -5.19 -1.73
N TYR A 382 -22.46 -4.92 -2.50
CA TYR A 382 -22.31 -3.72 -3.30
C TYR A 382 -22.37 -4.06 -4.78
N ARG A 383 -22.97 -3.16 -5.57
CA ARG A 383 -22.96 -3.16 -7.02
C ARG A 383 -21.94 -2.14 -7.52
N ILE A 384 -20.99 -2.58 -8.33
CA ILE A 384 -19.93 -1.74 -8.89
C ILE A 384 -20.06 -1.74 -10.42
N PRO A 385 -20.16 -0.58 -11.08
CA PRO A 385 -20.13 -0.53 -12.55
C PRO A 385 -18.81 -1.09 -13.09
N ALA A 386 -18.87 -1.98 -14.09
CA ALA A 386 -17.67 -2.58 -14.68
C ALA A 386 -16.78 -1.57 -15.43
N MET A 387 -17.36 -0.42 -15.80
CA MET A 387 -16.66 0.71 -16.41
C MET A 387 -16.05 1.66 -15.38
N GLY A 388 -16.18 1.37 -14.09
CA GLY A 388 -15.83 2.30 -13.01
C GLY A 388 -16.99 3.23 -12.64
N GLY A 389 -17.00 3.68 -11.38
CA GLY A 389 -18.09 4.45 -10.77
C GLY A 389 -18.19 4.18 -9.27
N GLU A 390 -19.01 4.98 -8.58
CA GLU A 390 -19.25 4.81 -7.15
C GLU A 390 -19.95 3.46 -6.86
N PRO A 391 -19.43 2.63 -5.94
CA PRO A 391 -20.12 1.43 -5.47
C PRO A 391 -21.47 1.79 -4.85
N GLN A 392 -22.52 1.09 -5.24
CA GLN A 392 -23.83 1.21 -4.61
C GLN A 392 -24.08 0.05 -3.66
N GLN A 393 -24.26 0.35 -2.37
CA GLN A 393 -24.69 -0.65 -1.40
C GLN A 393 -26.13 -1.09 -1.67
N LEU A 394 -26.38 -2.41 -1.71
CA LEU A 394 -27.69 -3.01 -1.96
C LEU A 394 -28.33 -3.62 -0.72
N THR A 395 -27.55 -3.98 0.29
CA THR A 395 -28.04 -4.61 1.54
C THR A 395 -27.58 -3.83 2.76
N THR A 396 -28.40 -3.83 3.81
CA THR A 396 -28.12 -3.13 5.08
C THR A 396 -28.43 -3.97 6.32
N LEU A 397 -29.05 -5.14 6.18
CA LEU A 397 -29.50 -5.98 7.30
C LEU A 397 -28.73 -7.30 7.35
N GLY A 398 -28.14 -7.58 8.52
CA GLY A 398 -27.31 -8.76 8.78
C GLY A 398 -26.05 -8.83 7.91
N SER A 399 -25.24 -9.88 8.08
CA SER A 399 -24.14 -10.17 7.18
C SER A 399 -24.63 -10.90 5.92
N ASN A 400 -24.20 -10.44 4.74
CA ASN A 400 -24.65 -10.87 3.42
C ASN A 400 -23.45 -11.25 2.52
N TYR A 401 -23.53 -12.39 1.83
CA TYR A 401 -22.42 -12.98 1.06
C TYR A 401 -22.86 -13.50 -0.32
N GLY A 402 -21.92 -13.58 -1.27
CA GLY A 402 -22.06 -14.41 -2.47
C GLY A 402 -23.15 -13.98 -3.45
N GLY A 403 -23.20 -12.69 -3.80
CA GLY A 403 -24.21 -12.16 -4.74
C GLY A 403 -24.03 -12.67 -6.18
N VAL A 404 -25.02 -13.41 -6.69
CA VAL A 404 -25.05 -13.94 -8.06
C VAL A 404 -26.27 -13.43 -8.82
N VAL A 405 -26.08 -12.97 -10.06
CA VAL A 405 -27.13 -12.37 -10.89
C VAL A 405 -27.90 -13.45 -11.64
N SER A 406 -29.21 -13.28 -11.77
CA SER A 406 -30.05 -14.16 -12.58
C SER A 406 -29.68 -14.05 -14.07
N PRO A 407 -29.93 -15.11 -14.88
CA PRO A 407 -29.59 -15.10 -16.31
C PRO A 407 -30.23 -13.95 -17.11
N ASP A 408 -31.40 -13.47 -16.66
CA ASP A 408 -32.11 -12.34 -17.26
C ASP A 408 -31.61 -10.95 -16.78
N GLY A 409 -30.65 -10.91 -15.86
CA GLY A 409 -30.07 -9.69 -15.30
C GLY A 409 -30.95 -8.94 -14.29
N ARG A 410 -32.12 -9.47 -13.91
CA ARG A 410 -33.13 -8.72 -13.14
C ARG A 410 -33.05 -8.92 -11.63
N GLN A 411 -32.52 -10.06 -11.19
CA GLN A 411 -32.49 -10.46 -9.78
C GLN A 411 -31.07 -10.83 -9.34
N ILE A 412 -30.85 -10.79 -8.04
CA ILE A 412 -29.62 -11.22 -7.37
C ILE A 412 -30.02 -12.23 -6.31
N ALA A 413 -29.40 -13.41 -6.32
CA ALA A 413 -29.47 -14.36 -5.22
C ALA A 413 -28.23 -14.20 -4.34
N PHE A 414 -28.40 -14.34 -3.03
CA PHE A 414 -27.32 -14.16 -2.07
C PHE A 414 -27.58 -14.93 -0.78
N THR A 415 -26.53 -15.13 0.02
CA THR A 415 -26.63 -15.71 1.37
C THR A 415 -26.76 -14.59 2.39
N SER A 416 -27.64 -14.71 3.38
CA SER A 416 -27.81 -13.74 4.46
C SER A 416 -27.96 -14.42 5.82
N GLU A 417 -27.34 -13.83 6.84
CA GLU A 417 -27.46 -14.24 8.25
C GLU A 417 -28.54 -13.45 9.02
N ARG A 418 -29.33 -12.60 8.34
CA ARG A 418 -30.26 -11.66 8.99
C ARG A 418 -31.33 -12.30 9.87
N ASP A 419 -31.61 -13.58 9.70
CA ASP A 419 -32.55 -14.36 10.52
C ASP A 419 -31.83 -15.24 11.57
N GLY A 420 -30.58 -14.91 11.91
CA GLY A 420 -29.76 -15.63 12.89
C GLY A 420 -29.09 -16.91 12.37
N ARG A 421 -29.21 -17.22 11.07
CA ARG A 421 -28.46 -18.27 10.37
C ARG A 421 -28.39 -17.99 8.86
N GLU A 422 -27.42 -18.57 8.19
CA GLU A 422 -27.23 -18.46 6.75
C GLU A 422 -28.41 -19.08 5.99
N GLN A 423 -29.06 -18.25 5.19
CA GLN A 423 -30.17 -18.63 4.32
C GLN A 423 -30.01 -17.96 2.96
N VAL A 424 -30.64 -18.55 1.93
CA VAL A 424 -30.63 -17.98 0.58
C VAL A 424 -31.79 -16.99 0.43
N TYR A 425 -31.44 -15.81 -0.09
CA TYR A 425 -32.33 -14.70 -0.36
C TYR A 425 -32.23 -14.31 -1.83
N VAL A 426 -33.28 -13.67 -2.33
CA VAL A 426 -33.29 -13.01 -3.64
C VAL A 426 -33.75 -11.56 -3.50
N MET A 427 -33.29 -10.72 -4.41
CA MET A 427 -33.68 -9.31 -4.51
C MET A 427 -33.64 -8.84 -5.96
N LYS A 428 -34.27 -7.71 -6.27
CA LYS A 428 -34.10 -7.03 -7.56
C LYS A 428 -32.68 -6.47 -7.69
N VAL A 429 -32.22 -6.27 -8.92
CA VAL A 429 -30.86 -5.77 -9.21
C VAL A 429 -30.56 -4.36 -8.66
N ASP A 430 -31.60 -3.62 -8.28
CA ASP A 430 -31.52 -2.31 -7.62
C ASP A 430 -31.45 -2.39 -6.08
N GLY A 431 -31.51 -3.60 -5.51
CA GLY A 431 -31.48 -3.88 -4.07
C GLY A 431 -32.85 -3.95 -3.39
N SER A 432 -33.94 -3.65 -4.11
CA SER A 432 -35.30 -3.71 -3.57
C SER A 432 -35.87 -5.14 -3.57
N ASP A 433 -37.01 -5.33 -2.89
CA ASP A 433 -37.77 -6.59 -2.89
C ASP A 433 -36.96 -7.80 -2.37
N GLN A 434 -36.22 -7.59 -1.28
CA GLN A 434 -35.44 -8.63 -0.62
C GLN A 434 -36.36 -9.63 0.07
N ARG A 435 -36.35 -10.88 -0.39
CA ARG A 435 -37.15 -11.98 0.18
C ARG A 435 -36.32 -13.25 0.34
N ARG A 436 -36.63 -13.99 1.41
CA ARG A 436 -36.03 -15.29 1.69
C ARG A 436 -36.57 -16.36 0.74
N VAL A 437 -35.71 -17.27 0.28
CA VAL A 437 -36.08 -18.42 -0.56
C VAL A 437 -36.09 -19.70 0.26
N THR A 438 -35.00 -19.99 0.98
CA THR A 438 -34.89 -21.25 1.74
C THR A 438 -35.58 -21.15 3.08
N ASN A 439 -36.26 -22.20 3.54
CA ASN A 439 -36.86 -22.26 4.88
C ASN A 439 -36.42 -23.51 5.64
N ASP A 440 -35.13 -23.81 5.58
CA ASP A 440 -34.58 -25.04 6.14
C ASP A 440 -33.99 -24.83 7.55
N PRO A 441 -34.10 -25.80 8.49
CA PRO A 441 -33.42 -25.75 9.79
C PRO A 441 -31.88 -25.73 9.70
N GLY A 442 -31.26 -26.15 8.61
CA GLY A 442 -29.82 -26.08 8.37
C GLY A 442 -29.31 -24.70 7.94
N ARG A 443 -28.04 -24.65 7.55
CA ARG A 443 -27.43 -23.48 6.88
C ARG A 443 -27.53 -23.67 5.36
N CYS A 444 -27.97 -22.65 4.65
CA CYS A 444 -28.06 -22.65 3.18
C CYS A 444 -27.14 -21.57 2.61
N GLU A 445 -26.15 -21.97 1.82
CA GLU A 445 -25.05 -21.10 1.36
C GLU A 445 -24.76 -21.28 -0.15
N TYR A 446 -24.05 -20.33 -0.74
CA TYR A 446 -23.55 -20.39 -2.13
C TYR A 446 -24.64 -20.64 -3.18
N PRO A 447 -25.63 -19.75 -3.32
CA PRO A 447 -26.68 -19.91 -4.32
C PRO A 447 -26.12 -19.82 -5.75
N SER A 448 -26.73 -20.56 -6.67
CA SER A 448 -26.50 -20.47 -8.12
C SER A 448 -27.81 -20.61 -8.89
N TRP A 449 -28.06 -19.70 -9.83
CA TRP A 449 -29.24 -19.71 -10.68
C TRP A 449 -29.21 -20.84 -11.70
N SER A 450 -30.35 -21.50 -11.90
CA SER A 450 -30.58 -22.33 -13.08
C SER A 450 -30.52 -21.46 -14.36
N PRO A 451 -30.14 -22.03 -15.52
CA PRO A 451 -30.06 -21.27 -16.78
C PRO A 451 -31.36 -20.58 -17.21
N ASP A 452 -32.51 -21.08 -16.77
CA ASP A 452 -33.82 -20.49 -17.03
C ASP A 452 -34.28 -19.47 -15.96
N GLY A 453 -33.50 -19.27 -14.90
CA GLY A 453 -33.77 -18.34 -13.81
C GLY A 453 -34.92 -18.72 -12.88
N LYS A 454 -35.44 -19.96 -12.94
CA LYS A 454 -36.60 -20.40 -12.14
C LYS A 454 -36.22 -21.11 -10.84
N GLN A 455 -35.00 -21.60 -10.74
CA GLN A 455 -34.54 -22.40 -9.61
C GLN A 455 -33.15 -21.93 -9.14
N LEU A 456 -32.82 -22.31 -7.91
CA LEU A 456 -31.52 -22.09 -7.30
C LEU A 456 -30.93 -23.42 -6.82
N ALA A 457 -29.67 -23.67 -7.16
CA ALA A 457 -28.86 -24.66 -6.47
C ALA A 457 -28.16 -23.99 -5.29
N TYR A 458 -27.95 -24.71 -4.19
CA TYR A 458 -27.21 -24.21 -3.03
C TYR A 458 -26.61 -25.36 -2.22
N ALA A 459 -25.64 -25.02 -1.38
CA ALA A 459 -25.06 -25.92 -0.39
C ALA A 459 -25.89 -25.90 0.89
N HIS A 460 -26.23 -27.07 1.42
CA HIS A 460 -27.00 -27.25 2.63
C HIS A 460 -26.20 -28.02 3.69
N ARG A 461 -26.01 -27.41 4.87
CA ARG A 461 -25.32 -28.03 6.01
C ARG A 461 -26.29 -28.28 7.17
N ARG A 462 -26.45 -29.53 7.56
CA ARG A 462 -27.24 -29.93 8.74
C ARG A 462 -26.50 -29.59 10.03
N LEU A 463 -27.24 -29.16 11.06
CA LEU A 463 -26.65 -28.74 12.35
C LEU A 463 -26.42 -29.93 13.30
N ASP A 464 -27.13 -31.02 13.09
CA ASP A 464 -27.18 -32.17 13.98
C ASP A 464 -25.98 -33.11 13.80
N ASP A 465 -25.22 -32.91 12.71
CA ASP A 465 -24.05 -33.71 12.35
C ASP A 465 -22.77 -33.07 12.92
N LEU A 466 -22.52 -33.31 14.22
CA LEU A 466 -21.33 -32.81 14.92
C LEU A 466 -20.05 -33.56 14.53
N LYS A 467 -20.12 -34.62 13.71
CA LYS A 467 -18.99 -35.51 13.41
C LYS A 467 -18.43 -35.32 12.02
N GLU A 468 -19.22 -34.87 11.05
CA GLU A 468 -18.73 -34.57 9.72
C GLU A 468 -19.31 -33.25 9.23
N ASN A 469 -18.45 -32.42 8.63
CA ASN A 469 -18.80 -31.13 8.04
C ASN A 469 -19.66 -31.35 6.77
N SER A 470 -20.82 -32.01 6.89
CA SER A 470 -21.59 -32.71 5.84
C SER A 470 -22.51 -31.79 5.02
N SER A 471 -21.89 -30.87 4.29
CA SER A 471 -22.61 -30.08 3.28
C SER A 471 -23.04 -30.96 2.12
N THR A 472 -24.28 -30.81 1.62
CA THR A 472 -24.78 -31.49 0.41
C THR A 472 -25.45 -30.48 -0.53
N ILE A 473 -25.62 -30.83 -1.80
CA ILE A 473 -26.21 -29.92 -2.79
C ILE A 473 -27.72 -30.10 -2.84
N TYR A 474 -28.45 -28.99 -2.81
CA TYR A 474 -29.91 -28.92 -2.97
C TYR A 474 -30.26 -28.06 -4.18
N ILE A 475 -31.46 -28.27 -4.70
CA ILE A 475 -32.12 -27.37 -5.64
C ILE A 475 -33.46 -26.92 -5.07
N GLN A 476 -33.87 -25.69 -5.35
CA GLN A 476 -35.17 -25.17 -4.95
C GLN A 476 -35.75 -24.26 -6.02
N ALA A 477 -37.01 -24.50 -6.38
CA ALA A 477 -37.77 -23.61 -7.25
C ALA A 477 -38.23 -22.36 -6.47
N LEU A 478 -38.22 -21.20 -7.14
CA LEU A 478 -38.53 -19.92 -6.50
C LEU A 478 -39.98 -19.80 -6.01
N ASP A 479 -40.88 -20.62 -6.54
CA ASP A 479 -42.31 -20.71 -6.22
C ASP A 479 -42.62 -21.81 -5.19
N GLN A 480 -41.61 -22.55 -4.74
CA GLN A 480 -41.75 -23.63 -3.76
C GLN A 480 -41.09 -23.28 -2.43
N THR A 481 -41.63 -23.84 -1.35
CA THR A 481 -41.18 -23.60 0.02
C THR A 481 -40.11 -24.57 0.51
N GLU A 482 -39.95 -25.71 -0.18
CA GLU A 482 -39.03 -26.77 0.21
C GLU A 482 -37.99 -27.02 -0.89
N GLY A 483 -36.75 -27.29 -0.49
CA GLY A 483 -35.68 -27.69 -1.39
C GLY A 483 -35.58 -29.21 -1.52
N GLN A 484 -35.18 -29.67 -2.70
CA GLN A 484 -34.88 -31.07 -2.95
C GLN A 484 -33.37 -31.32 -2.80
N GLN A 485 -33.01 -32.29 -1.96
CA GLN A 485 -31.63 -32.77 -1.87
C GLN A 485 -31.23 -33.46 -3.18
N LEU A 486 -30.14 -32.99 -3.78
CA LEU A 486 -29.62 -33.49 -5.04
C LEU A 486 -28.49 -34.51 -4.84
N THR A 487 -27.60 -34.26 -3.87
CA THR A 487 -26.47 -35.16 -3.59
C THR A 487 -26.58 -35.81 -2.21
N LYS A 488 -26.18 -37.08 -2.12
CA LYS A 488 -25.94 -37.76 -0.82
C LYS A 488 -24.50 -37.60 -0.34
N MET A 489 -23.57 -37.41 -1.27
CA MET A 489 -22.15 -37.16 -0.98
C MET A 489 -21.93 -35.70 -0.59
N TRP A 490 -20.80 -35.47 0.10
CA TRP A 490 -20.35 -34.13 0.44
C TRP A 490 -20.20 -33.26 -0.81
N GLY A 491 -20.77 -32.06 -0.75
CA GLY A 491 -20.72 -31.09 -1.83
C GLY A 491 -20.92 -29.66 -1.33
N THR A 492 -20.20 -28.72 -1.92
CA THR A 492 -20.35 -27.29 -1.65
C THR A 492 -20.07 -26.44 -2.88
N MET A 493 -20.38 -25.15 -2.81
CA MET A 493 -20.11 -24.15 -3.86
C MET A 493 -20.64 -24.60 -5.24
N PRO A 494 -21.93 -24.91 -5.38
CA PRO A 494 -22.49 -25.31 -6.67
C PRO A 494 -22.54 -24.13 -7.63
N THR A 495 -22.31 -24.41 -8.91
CA THR A 495 -22.54 -23.52 -10.04
C THR A 495 -23.31 -24.26 -11.12
N TRP A 496 -24.47 -23.72 -11.48
CA TRP A 496 -25.41 -24.34 -12.41
C TRP A 496 -25.19 -23.77 -13.81
N GLY A 497 -24.80 -24.63 -14.73
CA GLY A 497 -24.61 -24.32 -16.15
C GLY A 497 -25.57 -25.08 -17.04
N GLN A 498 -25.44 -24.90 -18.36
CA GLN A 498 -26.30 -25.57 -19.33
C GLN A 498 -26.15 -27.11 -19.34
N GLN A 499 -24.99 -27.62 -18.92
CA GLN A 499 -24.68 -29.06 -18.94
C GLN A 499 -24.87 -29.75 -17.58
N GLY A 500 -25.35 -29.03 -16.56
CA GLY A 500 -25.55 -29.54 -15.20
C GLY A 500 -25.00 -28.61 -14.13
N ILE A 501 -24.94 -29.12 -12.90
CA ILE A 501 -24.43 -28.40 -11.74
C ILE A 501 -23.02 -28.93 -11.45
N VAL A 502 -22.02 -28.07 -11.57
CA VAL A 502 -20.66 -28.37 -11.11
C VAL A 502 -20.52 -27.92 -9.66
N PHE A 503 -19.85 -28.70 -8.81
CA PHE A 503 -19.68 -28.38 -7.40
C PHE A 503 -18.36 -28.93 -6.87
N THR A 504 -17.91 -28.34 -5.76
CA THR A 504 -16.73 -28.84 -5.04
C THR A 504 -17.15 -30.06 -4.22
N SER A 505 -16.45 -31.17 -4.41
CA SER A 505 -16.65 -32.45 -3.74
C SER A 505 -15.40 -32.83 -2.93
N ARG A 506 -15.52 -33.82 -2.04
CA ARG A 506 -14.35 -34.50 -1.50
C ARG A 506 -14.15 -35.79 -2.27
N ASP A 507 -12.94 -35.99 -2.73
CA ASP A 507 -12.50 -37.24 -3.32
C ASP A 507 -11.44 -37.87 -2.41
N ILE A 508 -11.35 -39.20 -2.44
CA ILE A 508 -10.29 -39.95 -1.76
C ILE A 508 -9.36 -40.45 -2.85
N VAL A 509 -8.28 -39.70 -3.08
CA VAL A 509 -7.22 -40.09 -4.03
C VAL A 509 -6.07 -40.65 -3.21
N GLU A 510 -5.70 -41.91 -3.45
CA GLU A 510 -4.57 -42.58 -2.77
C GLU A 510 -4.62 -42.52 -1.22
N ASN A 511 -5.81 -42.66 -0.63
CA ASN A 511 -6.08 -42.55 0.82
C ASN A 511 -5.87 -41.14 1.42
N ILE A 512 -5.82 -40.10 0.60
CA ILE A 512 -5.79 -38.70 1.04
C ILE A 512 -7.11 -38.05 0.66
N GLU A 513 -7.79 -37.42 1.63
CA GLU A 513 -8.94 -36.56 1.34
C GLU A 513 -8.45 -35.32 0.58
N GLN A 514 -8.94 -35.17 -0.66
CA GLN A 514 -8.61 -34.06 -1.53
C GLN A 514 -9.89 -33.35 -1.98
N LEU A 515 -9.84 -32.03 -2.12
CA LEU A 515 -10.94 -31.29 -2.75
C LEU A 515 -10.90 -31.51 -4.25
N GLY A 516 -12.03 -31.91 -4.80
CA GLY A 516 -12.22 -32.18 -6.21
C GLY A 516 -13.46 -31.51 -6.78
N LEU A 517 -13.70 -31.66 -8.07
CA LEU A 517 -14.88 -31.20 -8.77
C LEU A 517 -15.76 -32.37 -9.24
N ALA A 518 -17.06 -32.20 -9.09
CA ALA A 518 -18.07 -33.13 -9.57
C ALA A 518 -19.14 -32.40 -10.36
N ILE A 519 -19.75 -33.08 -11.33
CA ILE A 519 -20.92 -32.62 -12.08
C ILE A 519 -22.08 -33.55 -11.80
N ILE A 520 -23.28 -33.00 -11.62
CA ILE A 520 -24.53 -33.75 -11.50
C ILE A 520 -25.63 -33.08 -12.35
N GLN A 521 -26.55 -33.88 -12.88
CA GLN A 521 -27.72 -33.37 -13.58
C GLN A 521 -28.76 -32.85 -12.58
N PRO A 522 -29.59 -31.86 -12.97
CA PRO A 522 -30.57 -31.28 -12.05
C PRO A 522 -31.70 -32.24 -11.65
N ASP A 523 -31.87 -33.36 -12.35
CA ASP A 523 -32.76 -34.46 -11.96
C ASP A 523 -32.12 -35.44 -10.94
N GLY A 524 -30.87 -35.19 -10.54
CA GLY A 524 -30.08 -36.01 -9.61
C GLY A 524 -29.34 -37.16 -10.28
N SER A 525 -29.46 -37.33 -11.60
CA SER A 525 -28.76 -38.36 -12.36
C SER A 525 -27.36 -37.93 -12.79
N GLY A 526 -26.59 -38.86 -13.36
CA GLY A 526 -25.35 -38.52 -14.08
C GLY A 526 -24.23 -37.92 -13.23
N LEU A 527 -24.21 -38.21 -11.92
CA LEU A 527 -23.13 -37.78 -11.03
C LEU A 527 -21.77 -38.32 -11.52
N LYS A 528 -20.85 -37.40 -11.82
CA LYS A 528 -19.51 -37.70 -12.34
C LYS A 528 -18.46 -36.85 -11.63
N ILE A 529 -17.43 -37.49 -11.05
CA ILE A 529 -16.22 -36.79 -10.59
C ILE A 529 -15.36 -36.44 -11.80
N ILE A 530 -14.93 -35.19 -11.89
CA ILE A 530 -14.20 -34.66 -13.06
C ILE A 530 -12.78 -34.18 -12.75
N ASN A 531 -12.24 -34.44 -11.54
CA ASN A 531 -10.93 -34.03 -11.03
C ASN A 531 -9.79 -34.02 -12.07
N PRO A 532 -9.54 -32.88 -12.75
CA PRO A 532 -8.64 -32.87 -13.89
C PRO A 532 -7.16 -33.00 -13.54
N THR A 533 -6.70 -32.48 -12.39
CA THR A 533 -5.25 -32.42 -12.07
C THR A 533 -4.78 -33.58 -11.19
N ARG A 534 -5.67 -34.21 -10.42
CA ARG A 534 -5.43 -35.38 -9.52
C ARG A 534 -4.40 -35.21 -8.41
N ASP A 535 -3.53 -34.20 -8.47
CA ASP A 535 -2.45 -33.94 -7.52
C ASP A 535 -2.69 -32.67 -6.68
N ARG A 536 -3.81 -31.97 -6.91
CA ARG A 536 -4.14 -30.68 -6.28
C ARG A 536 -5.59 -30.59 -5.83
N ASP A 537 -5.82 -29.72 -4.85
CA ASP A 537 -7.17 -29.34 -4.44
C ASP A 537 -7.82 -28.44 -5.48
N GLU A 538 -9.05 -28.77 -5.84
CA GLU A 538 -9.85 -28.08 -6.85
C GLU A 538 -11.19 -27.61 -6.28
N HIS A 539 -11.54 -26.35 -6.47
CA HIS A 539 -12.73 -25.74 -5.88
C HIS A 539 -13.16 -24.46 -6.60
N TYR A 540 -14.34 -23.90 -6.25
CA TYR A 540 -14.93 -22.70 -6.89
C TYR A 540 -14.99 -22.78 -8.42
N ALA A 541 -15.55 -23.88 -8.94
CA ALA A 541 -15.76 -24.03 -10.37
C ALA A 541 -16.85 -23.07 -10.89
N GLU A 542 -16.74 -22.68 -12.17
CA GLU A 542 -17.73 -21.88 -12.87
C GLU A 542 -17.75 -22.14 -14.36
N TRP A 543 -18.96 -22.30 -14.89
CA TRP A 543 -19.24 -22.45 -16.31
C TRP A 543 -18.98 -21.16 -17.10
N SER A 544 -18.36 -21.31 -18.27
CA SER A 544 -18.39 -20.25 -19.28
C SER A 544 -19.84 -19.98 -19.73
N PRO A 545 -20.17 -18.76 -20.20
CA PRO A 545 -21.53 -18.43 -20.62
C PRO A 545 -22.06 -19.31 -21.76
N ASP A 546 -21.17 -19.80 -22.62
CA ASP A 546 -21.49 -20.72 -23.72
C ASP A 546 -21.53 -22.20 -23.28
N GLY A 547 -21.24 -22.48 -22.01
CA GLY A 547 -21.24 -23.80 -21.42
C GLY A 547 -20.13 -24.73 -21.88
N LYS A 548 -19.14 -24.27 -22.67
CA LYS A 548 -18.09 -25.14 -23.24
C LYS A 548 -16.86 -25.32 -22.36
N SER A 549 -16.67 -24.44 -21.39
CA SER A 549 -15.48 -24.43 -20.53
C SER A 549 -15.87 -24.23 -19.07
N ILE A 550 -14.97 -24.64 -18.18
CA ILE A 550 -15.09 -24.46 -16.74
C ILE A 550 -13.81 -23.79 -16.24
N ALA A 551 -13.97 -22.64 -15.58
CA ALA A 551 -12.89 -22.01 -14.81
C ALA A 551 -12.97 -22.50 -13.36
N TYR A 552 -11.83 -22.75 -12.73
CA TYR A 552 -11.78 -23.25 -11.35
C TYR A 552 -10.49 -22.84 -10.65
N VAL A 553 -10.45 -23.00 -9.34
CA VAL A 553 -9.25 -22.80 -8.53
C VAL A 553 -8.56 -24.13 -8.34
N ALA A 554 -7.27 -24.22 -8.64
CA ALA A 554 -6.44 -25.39 -8.32
C ALA A 554 -5.18 -24.98 -7.56
N GLY A 555 -4.78 -25.76 -6.55
CA GLY A 555 -3.56 -25.53 -5.77
C GLY A 555 -3.34 -26.52 -4.63
N ASP A 556 -2.27 -26.34 -3.87
CA ASP A 556 -1.95 -27.13 -2.68
C ASP A 556 -2.86 -26.73 -1.50
N SER A 557 -3.52 -27.73 -0.89
CA SER A 557 -4.44 -27.60 0.24
C SER A 557 -3.79 -26.94 1.47
N GLN A 558 -2.51 -27.27 1.70
CA GLN A 558 -1.72 -26.77 2.82
C GLN A 558 -1.10 -25.40 2.55
N ARG A 559 -1.10 -24.95 1.29
CA ARG A 559 -0.45 -23.70 0.87
C ARG A 559 -1.36 -22.88 -0.02
N THR A 560 -2.25 -22.10 0.59
CA THR A 560 -3.20 -21.22 -0.12
C THR A 560 -2.53 -20.26 -1.12
N ILE A 561 -1.27 -19.89 -0.90
CA ILE A 561 -0.48 -19.04 -1.81
C ILE A 561 -0.13 -19.71 -3.15
N THR A 562 -0.35 -21.02 -3.28
CA THR A 562 -0.09 -21.75 -4.53
C THR A 562 -1.29 -21.79 -5.47
N ARG A 563 -2.47 -21.40 -4.97
CA ARG A 563 -3.73 -21.43 -5.73
C ARG A 563 -3.64 -20.55 -6.97
N GLN A 564 -4.14 -21.08 -8.08
CA GLN A 564 -4.21 -20.43 -9.39
C GLN A 564 -5.61 -20.62 -9.98
N ILE A 565 -6.00 -19.73 -10.90
CA ILE A 565 -7.14 -19.94 -11.78
C ILE A 565 -6.71 -20.83 -12.93
N TRP A 566 -7.45 -21.92 -13.12
CA TRP A 566 -7.31 -22.91 -14.18
C TRP A 566 -8.57 -22.91 -15.04
N VAL A 567 -8.43 -23.40 -16.27
CA VAL A 567 -9.53 -23.61 -17.21
C VAL A 567 -9.44 -25.02 -17.77
N MET A 568 -10.59 -25.64 -17.99
CA MET A 568 -10.75 -26.92 -18.68
C MET A 568 -11.96 -26.89 -19.61
N ASN A 569 -12.07 -27.87 -20.50
CA ASN A 569 -13.28 -28.13 -21.27
C ASN A 569 -14.40 -28.63 -20.34
N ALA A 570 -15.65 -28.44 -20.77
CA ALA A 570 -16.85 -28.88 -20.04
C ALA A 570 -16.87 -30.37 -19.65
N ASP A 571 -16.20 -31.22 -20.42
CA ASP A 571 -16.11 -32.66 -20.17
C ASP A 571 -15.03 -33.06 -19.15
N GLY A 572 -14.23 -32.09 -18.69
CA GLY A 572 -13.08 -32.26 -17.79
C GLY A 572 -11.72 -32.35 -18.50
N SER A 573 -11.69 -32.31 -19.84
CA SER A 573 -10.46 -32.45 -20.61
C SER A 573 -9.67 -31.13 -20.74
N ASN A 574 -8.40 -31.24 -21.13
CA ASN A 574 -7.49 -30.11 -21.39
C ASN A 574 -7.35 -29.09 -20.23
N PRO A 575 -7.08 -29.54 -18.99
CA PRO A 575 -6.84 -28.62 -17.88
C PRO A 575 -5.52 -27.87 -18.06
N HIS A 576 -5.57 -26.54 -17.93
CA HIS A 576 -4.37 -25.71 -17.99
C HIS A 576 -4.51 -24.46 -17.11
N PRO A 577 -3.40 -23.97 -16.52
CA PRO A 577 -3.42 -22.77 -15.70
C PRO A 577 -3.62 -21.53 -16.58
N LEU A 578 -4.56 -20.67 -16.19
CA LEU A 578 -4.79 -19.38 -16.85
C LEU A 578 -3.95 -18.26 -16.21
N THR A 579 -3.60 -18.43 -14.92
CA THR A 579 -2.85 -17.42 -14.15
C THR A 579 -1.50 -17.96 -13.68
N LYS A 580 -0.50 -17.07 -13.56
CA LYS A 580 0.85 -17.40 -13.08
C LYS A 580 1.36 -16.35 -12.10
N GLY A 581 1.93 -16.79 -10.98
CA GLY A 581 2.62 -15.91 -10.01
C GLY A 581 1.72 -15.02 -9.14
N LEU A 582 0.40 -15.19 -9.22
CA LEU A 582 -0.60 -14.53 -8.37
C LEU A 582 -1.03 -15.55 -7.32
N GLY A 583 -0.34 -15.60 -6.19
CA GLY A 583 -0.65 -16.57 -5.15
C GLY A 583 -1.93 -16.22 -4.37
N GLY A 584 -2.75 -17.22 -4.06
CA GLY A 584 -3.95 -17.02 -3.23
C GLY A 584 -5.14 -16.42 -3.96
N VAL A 585 -5.39 -16.88 -5.19
CA VAL A 585 -6.59 -16.53 -5.96
C VAL A 585 -7.79 -17.42 -5.61
N THR A 586 -9.00 -16.91 -5.80
CA THR A 586 -10.24 -17.62 -5.54
C THR A 586 -11.43 -17.01 -6.31
N GLN A 587 -12.56 -17.73 -6.34
CA GLN A 587 -13.85 -17.27 -6.90
C GLN A 587 -13.73 -16.66 -8.31
N PRO A 588 -13.25 -17.41 -9.32
CA PRO A 588 -13.32 -16.96 -10.71
C PRO A 588 -14.78 -16.73 -11.11
N ARG A 589 -15.02 -15.70 -11.93
CA ARG A 589 -16.31 -15.34 -12.55
C ARG A 589 -16.12 -14.94 -14.00
N TRP A 590 -16.87 -15.57 -14.90
CA TRP A 590 -16.82 -15.24 -16.33
C TRP A 590 -17.55 -13.93 -16.64
N SER A 591 -17.06 -13.22 -17.63
CA SER A 591 -17.81 -12.13 -18.25
C SER A 591 -19.01 -12.68 -19.02
N PRO A 592 -20.13 -11.93 -19.11
CA PRO A 592 -21.27 -12.34 -19.92
C PRO A 592 -20.94 -12.61 -21.40
N ASP A 593 -19.89 -11.96 -21.93
CA ASP A 593 -19.42 -12.16 -23.31
C ASP A 593 -18.36 -13.27 -23.46
N GLY A 594 -17.95 -13.91 -22.35
CA GLY A 594 -16.98 -15.01 -22.34
C GLY A 594 -15.52 -14.65 -22.63
N LYS A 595 -15.19 -13.35 -22.71
CA LYS A 595 -13.83 -12.87 -23.05
C LYS A 595 -12.92 -12.66 -21.84
N TRP A 596 -13.49 -12.55 -20.65
CA TRP A 596 -12.76 -12.20 -19.44
C TRP A 596 -13.17 -13.10 -18.28
N ILE A 597 -12.23 -13.31 -17.36
CA ILE A 597 -12.51 -13.90 -16.05
C ILE A 597 -12.05 -12.91 -14.99
N VAL A 598 -12.97 -12.49 -14.12
CA VAL A 598 -12.62 -11.79 -12.87
C VAL A 598 -12.45 -12.79 -11.74
N PHE A 599 -11.62 -12.49 -10.76
CA PHE A 599 -11.40 -13.35 -9.61
C PHE A 599 -10.92 -12.53 -8.42
N LEU A 600 -10.99 -13.10 -7.23
CA LEU A 600 -10.43 -12.51 -6.02
C LEU A 600 -8.98 -12.96 -5.87
N ALA A 601 -8.07 -12.06 -5.53
CA ALA A 601 -6.69 -12.40 -5.20
C ALA A 601 -6.24 -11.69 -3.92
N LYS A 602 -5.50 -12.42 -3.07
CA LYS A 602 -4.94 -11.90 -1.84
C LYS A 602 -3.81 -10.90 -2.15
N TRP A 603 -3.89 -9.71 -1.59
CA TRP A 603 -2.86 -8.68 -1.76
C TRP A 603 -1.63 -8.97 -0.88
N GLY A 604 -0.44 -8.59 -1.36
CA GLY A 604 0.81 -8.66 -0.60
C GLY A 604 0.92 -7.55 0.45
N MET A 605 0.38 -7.77 1.66
CA MET A 605 0.78 -7.05 2.87
C MET A 605 1.44 -8.05 3.86
N PRO A 606 2.73 -7.87 4.22
CA PRO A 606 3.39 -8.69 5.24
C PRO A 606 2.82 -8.50 6.66
N ASP A 607 2.25 -7.31 6.96
CA ASP A 607 1.90 -6.93 8.33
C ASP A 607 0.49 -7.36 8.78
N ASP A 608 -0.37 -7.80 7.87
CA ASP A 608 -1.76 -8.18 8.20
C ASP A 608 -1.92 -9.67 8.61
N LEU A 609 -0.80 -10.38 8.81
CA LEU A 609 -0.80 -11.70 9.45
C LEU A 609 -1.15 -11.63 10.94
N GLN A 610 -1.15 -10.44 11.56
CA GLN A 610 -1.57 -10.27 12.95
C GLN A 610 -3.10 -10.32 13.14
N ASN A 611 -3.89 -10.01 12.10
CA ASN A 611 -5.35 -9.87 12.24
C ASN A 611 -6.19 -11.04 11.72
N ASN A 612 -5.58 -12.13 11.22
CA ASN A 612 -6.27 -13.35 10.76
C ASN A 612 -7.45 -13.11 9.78
N ARG A 613 -7.50 -11.96 9.08
CA ARG A 613 -8.57 -11.57 8.16
C ARG A 613 -7.98 -11.44 6.74
N PRO A 614 -8.22 -12.40 5.81
CA PRO A 614 -7.66 -12.31 4.47
C PRO A 614 -8.32 -11.18 3.68
N ARG A 615 -7.56 -10.12 3.31
CA ARG A 615 -8.03 -9.06 2.40
C ARG A 615 -7.88 -9.47 0.94
N PHE A 616 -8.98 -9.54 0.20
CA PHE A 616 -9.00 -9.83 -1.24
C PHE A 616 -9.33 -8.58 -2.07
N ASN A 617 -8.70 -8.49 -3.25
CA ASN A 617 -9.03 -7.53 -4.30
C ASN A 617 -9.57 -8.25 -5.53
N VAL A 618 -10.38 -7.55 -6.34
CA VAL A 618 -10.84 -8.06 -7.64
C VAL A 618 -9.73 -7.87 -8.67
N TRP A 619 -9.42 -8.95 -9.39
CA TRP A 619 -8.50 -9.04 -10.50
C TRP A 619 -9.23 -9.55 -11.73
N VAL A 620 -8.63 -9.36 -12.89
CA VAL A 620 -9.19 -9.74 -14.19
C VAL A 620 -8.11 -10.26 -15.11
N VAL A 621 -8.43 -11.31 -15.88
CA VAL A 621 -7.56 -11.90 -16.89
C VAL A 621 -8.36 -12.19 -18.16
N SER A 622 -7.72 -12.10 -19.32
CA SER A 622 -8.33 -12.51 -20.59
C SER A 622 -8.44 -14.03 -20.64
N THR A 623 -9.49 -14.54 -21.27
CA THR A 623 -9.70 -15.99 -21.47
C THR A 623 -8.73 -16.57 -22.50
N GLU A 624 -8.13 -15.73 -23.33
CA GLU A 624 -7.01 -16.09 -24.21
C GLU A 624 -5.66 -16.14 -23.47
N GLY A 625 -5.65 -15.81 -22.17
CA GLY A 625 -4.45 -15.76 -21.32
C GLY A 625 -3.78 -14.39 -21.28
N GLY A 626 -2.55 -14.35 -20.75
CA GLY A 626 -1.79 -13.12 -20.52
C GLY A 626 -1.76 -12.68 -19.05
N PRO A 627 -1.14 -11.52 -18.75
CA PRO A 627 -1.00 -11.07 -17.37
C PRO A 627 -2.36 -10.64 -16.81
N ALA A 628 -2.75 -11.21 -15.67
CA ALA A 628 -3.90 -10.70 -14.95
C ALA A 628 -3.60 -9.31 -14.37
N LYS A 629 -4.63 -8.47 -14.30
CA LYS A 629 -4.56 -7.07 -13.87
C LYS A 629 -5.45 -6.85 -12.65
N PRO A 630 -5.06 -6.00 -11.69
CA PRO A 630 -5.98 -5.59 -10.63
C PRO A 630 -7.11 -4.76 -11.23
N PHE A 631 -8.35 -5.07 -10.85
CA PHE A 631 -9.55 -4.34 -11.26
C PHE A 631 -10.02 -3.35 -10.18
N THR A 632 -9.82 -3.69 -8.89
CA THR A 632 -10.11 -2.79 -7.77
C THR A 632 -8.86 -2.54 -6.94
N ILE A 633 -8.74 -1.31 -6.41
CA ILE A 633 -7.61 -0.85 -5.57
C ILE A 633 -8.03 -0.44 -4.15
N SER A 634 -9.32 -0.58 -3.80
CA SER A 634 -9.85 -0.17 -2.49
C SER A 634 -9.45 -1.13 -1.37
N GLU A 635 -9.29 -0.60 -0.15
CA GLU A 635 -8.84 -1.33 1.04
C GLU A 635 -9.90 -2.25 1.67
N ALA A 636 -11.16 -2.16 1.21
CA ALA A 636 -12.26 -3.00 1.67
C ALA A 636 -12.03 -4.47 1.29
N ASN A 637 -12.26 -5.37 2.24
CA ASN A 637 -12.16 -6.82 2.01
C ASN A 637 -13.33 -7.29 1.13
N LYS A 638 -13.01 -7.80 -0.06
CA LYS A 638 -13.99 -8.22 -1.06
C LYS A 638 -14.22 -9.72 -0.97
N PHE A 639 -15.48 -10.16 -0.94
CA PHE A 639 -15.84 -11.58 -0.93
C PHE A 639 -17.11 -11.81 -1.73
N GLY A 640 -17.33 -13.03 -2.24
CA GLY A 640 -18.58 -13.36 -2.93
C GLY A 640 -18.75 -12.57 -4.22
N LEU A 641 -17.77 -12.69 -5.12
CA LEU A 641 -17.74 -12.01 -6.40
C LEU A 641 -18.84 -12.54 -7.33
N GLY A 642 -19.48 -11.64 -8.08
CA GLY A 642 -20.44 -11.94 -9.14
C GLY A 642 -20.28 -10.96 -10.31
N TRP A 643 -20.67 -11.37 -11.52
CA TRP A 643 -20.66 -10.51 -12.72
C TRP A 643 -21.99 -10.64 -13.47
N GLY A 644 -22.72 -9.54 -13.61
CA GLY A 644 -23.96 -9.46 -14.38
C GLY A 644 -23.85 -8.63 -15.66
N PRO A 645 -24.81 -8.78 -16.59
CA PRO A 645 -24.93 -7.94 -17.78
C PRO A 645 -25.25 -6.46 -17.43
N ARG A 646 -25.24 -5.59 -18.45
CA ARG A 646 -25.61 -4.17 -18.32
C ARG A 646 -27.06 -3.94 -17.98
#